data_AF-A0A4W5P325-F1
#
_entry.id   AF-A0A4W5P325-F1
#
_cell.length_a   1.000
_cell.length_b   1.000
_cell.length_c   1.000
_cell.angle_alpha   90.00
_cell.angle_beta   90.00
_cell.angle_gamma   90.00
#
_symmetry.space_group_name_H-M   'P 1'
#
loop_
_entity.id
_entity.type
_entity.pdbx_description
1 polymer ?
#
loop_
_entity_poly.entity_id
_entity_poly.type
_entity_poly.pdbx_seq_one_letter_code
_entity_poly.pdbx_strand_id
1 'polypeptide(L)'
;MSSSVFCQAFEERMVRSTSPSLLSATVGQRLLTRLDDGSGCTSPERVITLWNEEGIRNSRDILQTLDFPLEERVSLAELTLALDNELLVSGNGIHQAALISYKNEIQFLQVLADQACQERDKVKADLESADRRNLQLVREVDDRHATIESLNENKIKGLEQEFRDRLTALRSESEQESEVLLQQVERERAKLKEEVEVLHAQDASLQEEFCNATQENGRLEEEGGVLKGKLSEAENTISKLQRDLDQLLLDKFGSLDPNNTGLLIQEERFSEIIKEYELQCRELRDRNDELNSEVEMLKSQGMGRRPRRARDTSTHAWSSRRSLTTESDSDDPEMKIGVSPMASKKLQVANKNGLGCLKSLPGPVVSIETEMAMEQYKERHSQEVQDLKIEIETKVNFYERSLELMRRNMEVERKDISQGFKVEISELEEQKAHADEQVKRLREAVEKLQAELQSSSRGLGGPGWGADQERRAQREQAELEQNYAREISNLVHRLTSEKDQLEAELKLKMDQDLLLVSSQLDEVNCENSALKDRLAMLQQDVQRMEEEIIKKKKKLDEVEQEHEKNREKQERLHKENAKYKEEVLDLSSRNLQLSGENAELSSRLRADQGAVQMLTERLAQVSQEQEEGAAAARQLQETSTQQERERLHLLAAWRHDKELLERELHTIKEKLQCLSEVESSLTSLTLKHQWLEQDKERLLREVEERTQKVEKLQESLLSVDSQMELLRSQLQAVDQEKTGQTQEVANHQRMIQDAQDKVKELEASMGRLSREKEQLRLAQKHHEEEATMALQKECQSLRLQNQELLHKVYQLQGQDVEVQNLTEECLTLKNKQTQLETARAEAQDQALMVDTALTLAQAQHVRELQQLREQAGLRSKEQLAHFQAQLADEKRRGQKLQQTLRTQAQQASTQIGLQQEQYEKVIGNMQERMEGVETKLRSVRKMLQEKVNQLKEQLAKNAKSDIMLKDLYVENSQLMKALQVTEQRQKSAEKNNFVLEEKITALNKLLRKITPASLSA
;
A
#
# COMPACT_ATOMS: atom_id res chain seq x y z
N MET A 1 -62.12 -10.98 -4.18
CA MET A 1 -63.58 -10.75 -4.15
C MET A 1 -63.92 -10.09 -2.82
N SER A 2 -64.20 -8.77 -2.82
CA SER A 2 -64.88 -7.98 -1.76
C SER A 2 -64.65 -6.48 -2.01
N SER A 3 -65.19 -5.96 -3.13
CA SER A 3 -64.90 -4.58 -3.58
C SER A 3 -66.07 -3.92 -4.33
N SER A 4 -67.31 -4.24 -3.96
CA SER A 4 -68.50 -3.75 -4.68
C SER A 4 -69.72 -3.44 -3.77
N VAL A 5 -69.48 -3.00 -2.52
CA VAL A 5 -70.58 -2.77 -1.53
C VAL A 5 -70.56 -1.35 -0.93
N PHE A 6 -69.74 -0.42 -1.44
CA PHE A 6 -69.64 0.95 -0.91
C PHE A 6 -70.13 2.07 -1.84
N CYS A 7 -70.84 1.73 -2.93
CA CYS A 7 -71.29 2.70 -3.94
C CYS A 7 -72.82 2.74 -4.11
N GLN A 8 -73.58 2.46 -3.04
CA GLN A 8 -75.04 2.30 -3.11
C GLN A 8 -75.80 2.96 -1.95
N ALA A 9 -75.34 4.15 -1.52
CA ALA A 9 -75.97 4.95 -0.46
C ALA A 9 -76.10 6.45 -0.80
N PHE A 10 -75.88 6.83 -2.07
CA PHE A 10 -76.11 8.18 -2.61
C PHE A 10 -77.00 8.09 -3.85
N GLU A 11 -78.21 7.54 -3.71
CA GLU A 11 -79.31 7.98 -4.56
C GLU A 11 -79.73 9.37 -4.07
N GLU A 12 -79.12 10.37 -4.69
CA GLU A 12 -79.47 11.77 -4.50
C GLU A 12 -80.98 11.96 -4.73
N ARG A 13 -81.70 12.36 -3.68
CA ARG A 13 -82.76 13.34 -3.94
C ARG A 13 -82.06 14.55 -4.53
N MET A 14 -82.15 14.72 -5.85
CA MET A 14 -81.78 15.96 -6.54
C MET A 14 -82.71 17.09 -6.09
N VAL A 15 -82.54 17.55 -4.85
CA VAL A 15 -82.93 18.89 -4.44
C VAL A 15 -81.95 19.82 -5.15
N ARG A 16 -82.28 20.14 -6.41
CA ARG A 16 -81.59 21.18 -7.16
C ARG A 16 -81.84 22.49 -6.44
N SER A 17 -80.92 22.83 -5.53
CA SER A 17 -80.82 24.15 -4.92
C SER A 17 -80.43 25.16 -6.00
N THR A 18 -81.41 25.60 -6.78
CA THR A 18 -81.28 26.74 -7.67
C THR A 18 -81.24 27.99 -6.82
N SER A 19 -80.07 28.60 -6.70
CA SER A 19 -79.86 29.86 -5.99
C SER A 19 -80.89 30.92 -6.45
N PRO A 20 -81.67 31.53 -5.54
CA PRO A 20 -82.71 32.48 -5.93
C PRO A 20 -82.11 33.78 -6.48
N SER A 21 -82.71 34.29 -7.56
CA SER A 21 -82.25 35.46 -8.31
C SER A 21 -82.17 36.73 -7.44
N LEU A 22 -81.04 37.45 -7.54
CA LEU A 22 -80.67 38.63 -6.74
C LEU A 22 -81.48 39.93 -7.02
N LEU A 23 -82.68 39.86 -7.61
CA LEU A 23 -83.43 41.03 -8.10
C LEU A 23 -84.87 41.16 -7.57
N SER A 24 -85.15 40.62 -6.38
CA SER A 24 -86.34 40.99 -5.61
C SER A 24 -85.92 41.47 -4.22
N ALA A 25 -85.71 42.79 -4.11
CA ALA A 25 -85.25 43.46 -2.90
C ALA A 25 -86.44 43.89 -2.02
N THR A 26 -87.30 42.94 -1.64
CA THR A 26 -88.28 43.11 -0.58
C THR A 26 -87.85 42.29 0.63
N VAL A 27 -87.50 43.00 1.70
CA VAL A 27 -87.00 42.47 2.98
C VAL A 27 -88.21 42.02 3.83
N GLY A 28 -88.99 41.08 3.30
CA GLY A 28 -90.16 40.46 3.92
C GLY A 28 -89.92 38.97 4.21
N GLN A 29 -90.58 38.44 5.24
CA GLN A 29 -90.40 37.06 5.68
C GLN A 29 -91.15 36.12 4.73
N ARG A 30 -90.48 35.56 3.71
CA ARG A 30 -91.13 34.69 2.72
C ARG A 30 -91.94 33.58 3.40
N LEU A 31 -93.25 33.68 3.31
CA LEU A 31 -94.18 32.68 3.82
C LEU A 31 -94.42 31.59 2.78
N LEU A 32 -94.87 30.44 3.26
CA LEU A 32 -95.30 29.31 2.43
C LEU A 32 -94.14 28.70 1.61
N THR A 33 -92.90 28.74 2.10
CA THR A 33 -91.75 28.14 1.40
C THR A 33 -91.89 26.62 1.24
N ARG A 34 -92.64 25.98 2.14
CA ARG A 34 -93.12 24.58 2.01
C ARG A 34 -93.90 24.32 0.71
N LEU A 35 -94.50 25.34 0.10
CA LEU A 35 -95.22 25.26 -1.18
C LEU A 35 -94.37 25.66 -2.39
N ASP A 36 -93.14 26.16 -2.18
CA ASP A 36 -92.19 26.50 -3.25
C ASP A 36 -91.57 25.21 -3.82
N ASP A 37 -91.56 25.09 -5.14
CA ASP A 37 -90.88 24.02 -5.89
C ASP A 37 -89.49 24.46 -6.41
N GLY A 38 -89.04 25.65 -5.99
CA GLY A 38 -87.83 26.33 -6.46
C GLY A 38 -88.11 27.45 -7.47
N SER A 39 -89.37 27.65 -7.87
CA SER A 39 -89.78 28.72 -8.79
C SER A 39 -90.17 30.04 -8.10
N GLY A 40 -90.34 30.06 -6.77
CA GLY A 40 -90.83 31.23 -6.03
C GLY A 40 -92.32 31.54 -6.22
N CYS A 41 -93.04 30.69 -6.95
CA CYS A 41 -94.48 30.79 -7.20
C CYS A 41 -95.16 29.48 -6.85
N THR A 42 -96.47 29.50 -6.56
CA THR A 42 -97.26 28.28 -6.36
C THR A 42 -98.64 28.41 -7.00
N SER A 43 -99.39 27.31 -7.10
CA SER A 43 -100.75 27.38 -7.65
C SER A 43 -101.75 27.85 -6.56
N PRO A 44 -102.78 28.65 -6.90
CA PRO A 44 -103.78 29.15 -5.93
C PRO A 44 -104.39 28.02 -5.11
N GLU A 45 -104.63 26.86 -5.72
CA GLU A 45 -105.21 25.69 -5.07
C GLU A 45 -104.33 25.16 -3.95
N ARG A 46 -102.99 25.21 -4.06
CA ARG A 46 -102.06 24.74 -3.02
C ARG A 46 -102.06 25.64 -1.79
N VAL A 47 -102.24 26.96 -1.99
CA VAL A 47 -102.44 27.92 -0.90
C VAL A 47 -103.80 27.70 -0.24
N ILE A 48 -104.85 27.57 -1.06
CA ILE A 48 -106.22 27.30 -0.63
C ILE A 48 -106.29 25.99 0.16
N THR A 49 -105.63 24.90 -0.26
CA THR A 49 -105.60 23.64 0.50
C THR A 49 -104.90 23.79 1.83
N LEU A 50 -103.72 24.43 1.88
CA LEU A 50 -102.99 24.64 3.13
C LEU A 50 -103.82 25.46 4.14
N TRP A 51 -104.46 26.53 3.67
CA TRP A 51 -105.32 27.37 4.50
C TRP A 51 -106.59 26.64 4.94
N ASN A 52 -107.21 25.82 4.07
CA ASN A 52 -108.36 24.99 4.42
C ASN A 52 -108.00 23.90 5.45
N GLU A 53 -106.85 23.25 5.31
CA GLU A 53 -106.33 22.22 6.23
C GLU A 53 -106.13 22.79 7.65
N GLU A 54 -105.69 24.05 7.74
CA GLU A 54 -105.53 24.80 8.99
C GLU A 54 -106.81 25.52 9.46
N GLY A 55 -107.95 25.30 8.78
CA GLY A 55 -109.29 25.71 9.23
C GLY A 55 -109.89 26.97 8.60
N ILE A 56 -109.22 27.61 7.64
CA ILE A 56 -109.67 28.85 6.99
C ILE A 56 -110.60 28.53 5.81
N ARG A 57 -111.91 28.49 6.07
CA ARG A 57 -112.92 28.10 5.06
C ARG A 57 -113.14 29.12 3.94
N ASN A 58 -112.76 30.38 4.15
CA ASN A 58 -112.92 31.47 3.17
C ASN A 58 -111.62 31.75 2.40
N SER A 59 -110.73 30.75 2.30
CA SER A 59 -109.41 30.84 1.67
C SER A 59 -109.42 31.36 0.22
N ARG A 60 -110.45 30.99 -0.56
CA ARG A 60 -110.68 31.49 -1.92
C ARG A 60 -111.03 32.98 -1.93
N ASP A 61 -111.94 33.39 -1.05
CA ASP A 61 -112.41 34.78 -0.94
C ASP A 61 -111.28 35.70 -0.46
N ILE A 62 -110.39 35.19 0.41
CA ILE A 62 -109.20 35.90 0.90
C ILE A 62 -108.21 36.20 -0.24
N LEU A 63 -107.88 35.24 -1.11
CA LEU A 63 -107.03 35.50 -2.27
C LEU A 63 -107.67 36.51 -3.22
N GLN A 64 -108.98 36.40 -3.45
CA GLN A 64 -109.73 37.33 -4.31
C GLN A 64 -109.83 38.74 -3.72
N THR A 65 -109.90 38.88 -2.38
CA THR A 65 -109.90 40.19 -1.69
C THR A 65 -108.52 40.86 -1.71
N LEU A 66 -107.46 40.07 -1.88
CA LEU A 66 -106.07 40.53 -2.04
C LEU A 66 -105.68 40.76 -3.51
N ASP A 67 -106.65 40.82 -4.43
CA ASP A 67 -106.45 40.99 -5.89
C ASP A 67 -105.56 39.92 -6.57
N PHE A 68 -105.43 38.72 -5.99
CA PHE A 68 -104.72 37.61 -6.64
C PHE A 68 -105.63 36.80 -7.60
N PRO A 69 -105.17 36.50 -8.82
CA PRO A 69 -105.93 35.67 -9.76
C PRO A 69 -106.06 34.23 -9.26
N LEU A 70 -107.23 33.63 -9.50
CA LEU A 70 -107.54 32.26 -9.06
C LEU A 70 -107.20 31.19 -10.11
N GLU A 71 -106.88 31.58 -11.34
CA GLU A 71 -106.48 30.68 -12.44
C GLU A 71 -104.96 30.72 -12.76
N GLU A 72 -104.23 31.74 -12.31
CA GLU A 72 -102.78 31.92 -12.61
C GLU A 72 -101.90 31.59 -11.39
N ARG A 73 -100.58 31.40 -11.60
CA ARG A 73 -99.66 31.11 -10.49
C ARG A 73 -99.42 32.35 -9.61
N VAL A 74 -99.57 32.16 -8.31
CA VAL A 74 -99.38 33.20 -7.30
C VAL A 74 -97.90 33.29 -6.92
N SER A 75 -97.33 34.49 -7.05
CA SER A 75 -96.00 34.84 -6.56
C SER A 75 -95.99 34.79 -5.03
N LEU A 76 -95.19 33.89 -4.44
CA LEU A 76 -95.14 33.72 -2.98
C LEU A 76 -94.59 34.97 -2.29
N ALA A 77 -93.70 35.71 -2.95
CA ALA A 77 -93.16 36.97 -2.46
C ALA A 77 -94.22 38.08 -2.41
N GLU A 78 -95.05 38.21 -3.44
CA GLU A 78 -96.14 39.20 -3.47
C GLU A 78 -97.26 38.84 -2.50
N LEU A 79 -97.64 37.55 -2.42
CA LEU A 79 -98.63 37.07 -1.45
C LEU A 79 -98.15 37.29 0.00
N THR A 80 -96.86 37.05 0.28
CA THR A 80 -96.25 37.38 1.58
C THR A 80 -96.43 38.87 1.91
N LEU A 81 -96.08 39.76 0.99
CA LEU A 81 -96.18 41.21 1.20
C LEU A 81 -97.64 41.67 1.40
N ALA A 82 -98.59 41.07 0.69
CA ALA A 82 -100.01 41.35 0.87
C ALA A 82 -100.51 40.93 2.27
N LEU A 83 -100.10 39.74 2.74
CA LEU A 83 -100.41 39.25 4.08
C LEU A 83 -99.73 40.07 5.20
N ASP A 84 -98.51 40.55 4.96
CA ASP A 84 -97.75 41.40 5.90
C ASP A 84 -98.41 42.77 6.09
N ASN A 85 -98.89 43.39 5.01
CA ASN A 85 -99.59 44.68 5.07
C ASN A 85 -100.93 44.57 5.84
N GLU A 86 -101.69 43.50 5.61
CA GLU A 86 -102.96 43.23 6.32
C GLU A 86 -102.77 42.75 7.77
N LEU A 87 -101.55 42.37 8.17
CA LEU A 87 -101.21 42.04 9.56
C LEU A 87 -101.26 43.28 10.48
N LEU A 88 -101.06 44.47 9.91
CA LEU A 88 -101.09 45.76 10.62
C LEU A 88 -102.51 46.32 10.82
N VAL A 89 -103.54 45.71 10.21
CA VAL A 89 -104.95 46.14 10.29
C VAL A 89 -105.76 45.07 11.01
N SER A 90 -106.51 45.44 12.05
CA SER A 90 -107.21 44.46 12.91
C SER A 90 -108.62 44.13 12.42
N GLY A 91 -108.92 42.83 12.28
CA GLY A 91 -110.30 42.31 12.33
C GLY A 91 -110.79 41.43 11.18
N ASN A 92 -110.02 41.22 10.10
CA ASN A 92 -110.48 40.50 8.90
C ASN A 92 -109.94 39.06 8.81
N GLY A 93 -110.61 38.19 8.04
CA GLY A 93 -110.19 36.80 7.81
C GLY A 93 -108.80 36.65 7.16
N ILE A 94 -108.31 37.71 6.49
CA ILE A 94 -106.96 37.80 5.93
C ILE A 94 -105.89 37.76 7.04
N HIS A 95 -106.14 38.42 8.18
CA HIS A 95 -105.24 38.41 9.34
C HIS A 95 -105.07 36.99 9.91
N GLN A 96 -106.13 36.18 9.90
CA GLN A 96 -106.07 34.77 10.29
C GLN A 96 -105.24 33.94 9.29
N ALA A 97 -105.32 34.23 7.98
CA ALA A 97 -104.50 33.60 6.96
C ALA A 97 -103.01 33.98 7.06
N ALA A 98 -102.70 35.23 7.38
CA ALA A 98 -101.34 35.67 7.65
C ALA A 98 -100.74 34.92 8.84
N LEU A 99 -101.41 34.93 10.01
CA LEU A 99 -100.94 34.24 11.22
C LEU A 99 -100.78 32.72 11.03
N ILE A 100 -101.68 32.07 10.31
CA ILE A 100 -101.58 30.62 10.00
C ILE A 100 -100.44 30.33 9.03
N SER A 101 -100.18 31.22 8.06
CA SER A 101 -99.03 31.10 7.16
C SER A 101 -97.71 31.25 7.92
N TYR A 102 -97.61 32.23 8.82
CA TYR A 102 -96.48 32.40 9.74
C TYR A 102 -96.25 31.18 10.64
N LYS A 103 -97.31 30.65 11.25
CA LYS A 103 -97.25 29.43 12.08
C LYS A 103 -96.72 28.22 11.29
N ASN A 104 -97.21 28.00 10.07
CA ASN A 104 -96.75 26.91 9.20
C ASN A 104 -95.29 27.06 8.80
N GLU A 105 -94.88 28.29 8.45
CA GLU A 105 -93.51 28.58 8.04
C GLU A 105 -92.52 28.30 9.18
N ILE A 106 -92.83 28.76 10.40
CA ILE A 106 -92.03 28.47 11.61
C ILE A 106 -91.91 26.96 11.85
N GLN A 107 -93.02 26.21 11.76
CA GLN A 107 -93.00 24.75 11.96
C GLN A 107 -92.19 24.01 10.88
N PHE A 108 -92.30 24.44 9.62
CA PHE A 108 -91.54 23.84 8.52
C PHE A 108 -90.03 24.11 8.65
N LEU A 109 -89.65 25.36 8.94
CA LEU A 109 -88.25 25.76 9.16
C LEU A 109 -87.65 25.06 10.39
N GLN A 110 -88.44 24.84 11.46
CA GLN A 110 -87.99 24.08 12.62
C GLN A 110 -87.65 22.63 12.25
N VAL A 111 -88.51 21.94 11.50
CA VAL A 111 -88.25 20.55 11.05
C VAL A 111 -87.00 20.48 10.15
N LEU A 112 -86.81 21.45 9.26
CA LEU A 112 -85.59 21.52 8.43
C LEU A 112 -84.33 21.79 9.26
N ALA A 113 -84.41 22.66 10.27
CA ALA A 113 -83.29 22.96 11.17
C ALA A 113 -82.93 21.73 12.03
N ASP A 114 -83.91 21.00 12.54
CA ASP A 114 -83.71 19.76 13.29
C ASP A 114 -83.07 18.67 12.41
N GLN A 115 -83.51 18.51 11.16
CA GLN A 115 -82.89 17.59 10.21
C GLN A 115 -81.43 17.99 9.90
N ALA A 116 -81.17 19.27 9.61
CA ALA A 116 -79.81 19.76 9.35
C ALA A 116 -78.88 19.59 10.57
N CYS A 117 -79.41 19.73 11.80
CA CYS A 117 -78.65 19.44 13.01
C CYS A 117 -78.31 17.94 13.12
N GLN A 118 -79.26 17.04 12.85
CA GLN A 118 -79.02 15.59 12.86
C GLN A 118 -77.98 15.16 11.81
N GLU A 119 -78.04 15.73 10.60
CA GLU A 119 -77.07 15.47 9.53
C GLU A 119 -75.66 15.98 9.90
N ARG A 120 -75.57 17.20 10.45
CA ARG A 120 -74.30 17.75 10.98
C ARG A 120 -73.73 16.87 12.08
N ASP A 121 -74.54 16.46 13.06
CA ASP A 121 -74.07 15.72 14.23
C ASP A 121 -73.64 14.30 13.86
N LYS A 122 -74.30 13.68 12.87
CA LYS A 122 -73.85 12.43 12.25
C LYS A 122 -72.49 12.60 11.56
N VAL A 123 -72.33 13.60 10.69
CA VAL A 123 -71.05 13.86 10.00
C VAL A 123 -69.94 14.16 11.00
N LYS A 124 -70.23 14.87 12.09
CA LYS A 124 -69.28 15.12 13.17
C LYS A 124 -68.87 13.82 13.88
N ALA A 125 -69.81 12.93 14.21
CA ALA A 125 -69.51 11.65 14.83
C ALA A 125 -68.70 10.72 13.90
N ASP A 126 -69.00 10.73 12.59
CA ASP A 126 -68.26 10.00 11.57
C ASP A 126 -66.82 10.55 11.41
N LEU A 127 -66.64 11.88 11.43
CA LEU A 127 -65.32 12.53 11.45
C LEU A 127 -64.52 12.17 12.71
N GLU A 128 -65.10 12.28 13.90
CA GLU A 128 -64.46 11.86 15.16
C GLU A 128 -64.13 10.36 15.15
N SER A 129 -64.90 9.53 14.45
CA SER A 129 -64.60 8.10 14.23
C SER A 129 -63.40 7.90 13.30
N ALA A 130 -63.30 8.69 12.23
CA ALA A 130 -62.16 8.68 11.31
C ALA A 130 -60.87 9.16 12.00
N ASP A 131 -60.93 10.28 12.72
CA ASP A 131 -59.78 10.87 13.44
C ASP A 131 -59.25 9.91 14.52
N ARG A 132 -60.13 9.21 15.25
CA ARG A 132 -59.70 8.16 16.20
C ARG A 132 -58.96 7.01 15.52
N ARG A 133 -59.38 6.58 14.32
CA ARG A 133 -58.65 5.55 13.55
C ARG A 133 -57.32 6.09 13.02
N ASN A 134 -57.27 7.33 12.53
CA ASN A 134 -56.05 7.96 12.06
C ASN A 134 -55.02 8.08 13.21
N LEU A 135 -55.44 8.53 14.40
CA LEU A 135 -54.59 8.59 15.58
C LEU A 135 -54.09 7.21 16.04
N GLN A 136 -54.89 6.15 15.88
CA GLN A 136 -54.43 4.78 16.14
C GLN A 136 -53.37 4.35 15.12
N LEU A 137 -53.59 4.60 13.82
CA LEU A 137 -52.64 4.26 12.77
C LEU A 137 -51.31 5.01 12.94
N VAL A 138 -51.34 6.29 13.33
CA VAL A 138 -50.13 7.05 13.66
C VAL A 138 -49.36 6.39 14.81
N ARG A 139 -50.04 6.05 15.92
CA ARG A 139 -49.40 5.35 17.05
C ARG A 139 -48.81 4.00 16.64
N GLU A 140 -49.52 3.20 15.85
CA GLU A 140 -48.98 1.93 15.37
C GLU A 140 -47.80 2.09 14.39
N VAL A 141 -47.69 3.24 13.72
CA VAL A 141 -46.52 3.59 12.89
C VAL A 141 -45.36 4.02 13.79
N ASP A 142 -45.60 4.86 14.79
CA ASP A 142 -44.61 5.29 15.78
C ASP A 142 -44.04 4.10 16.57
N ASP A 143 -44.89 3.19 17.05
CA ASP A 143 -44.48 1.95 17.73
C ASP A 143 -43.61 1.05 16.82
N ARG A 144 -43.96 0.94 15.53
CA ARG A 144 -43.15 0.20 14.55
C ARG A 144 -41.82 0.90 14.29
N HIS A 145 -41.78 2.22 14.18
CA HIS A 145 -40.52 2.96 14.05
C HIS A 145 -39.64 2.78 15.29
N ALA A 146 -40.18 2.96 16.50
CA ALA A 146 -39.43 2.77 17.75
C ALA A 146 -38.84 1.35 17.90
N THR A 147 -39.57 0.30 17.48
CA THR A 147 -39.05 -1.07 17.47
C THR A 147 -37.96 -1.29 16.41
N ILE A 148 -38.09 -0.70 15.23
CA ILE A 148 -37.07 -0.75 14.17
C ILE A 148 -35.80 0.01 14.58
N GLU A 149 -35.95 1.21 15.16
CA GLU A 149 -34.85 2.03 15.69
C GLU A 149 -34.11 1.29 16.80
N SER A 150 -34.81 0.73 17.78
CA SER A 150 -34.21 -0.08 18.85
C SER A 150 -33.46 -1.30 18.31
N LEU A 151 -34.01 -2.01 17.32
CA LEU A 151 -33.31 -3.13 16.66
C LEU A 151 -32.06 -2.67 15.92
N ASN A 152 -32.14 -1.55 15.20
CA ASN A 152 -31.01 -0.97 14.47
C ASN A 152 -29.91 -0.49 15.43
N GLU A 153 -30.26 0.22 16.51
CA GLU A 153 -29.33 0.59 17.58
C GLU A 153 -28.62 -0.63 18.16
N ASN A 154 -29.37 -1.69 18.51
CA ASN A 154 -28.79 -2.90 19.08
C ASN A 154 -27.86 -3.61 18.10
N LYS A 155 -28.20 -3.60 16.80
CA LYS A 155 -27.34 -4.14 15.73
C LYS A 155 -26.07 -3.31 15.54
N ILE A 156 -26.16 -1.98 15.60
CA ILE A 156 -25.00 -1.08 15.53
C ILE A 156 -24.10 -1.30 16.75
N LYS A 157 -24.65 -1.28 17.97
CA LYS A 157 -23.92 -1.55 19.23
C LYS A 157 -23.25 -2.92 19.21
N GLY A 158 -23.91 -3.94 18.67
CA GLY A 158 -23.34 -5.28 18.47
C GLY A 158 -22.15 -5.29 17.50
N LEU A 159 -22.27 -4.66 16.34
CA LEU A 159 -21.16 -4.52 15.39
C LEU A 159 -20.00 -3.69 15.95
N GLU A 160 -20.28 -2.58 16.63
CA GLU A 160 -19.28 -1.78 17.34
C GLU A 160 -18.58 -2.57 18.45
N GLN A 161 -19.29 -3.48 19.13
CA GLN A 161 -18.69 -4.37 20.11
C GLN A 161 -17.79 -5.41 19.41
N GLU A 162 -18.26 -6.08 18.36
CA GLU A 162 -17.43 -7.00 17.56
C GLU A 162 -16.17 -6.32 17.01
N PHE A 163 -16.26 -5.06 16.55
CA PHE A 163 -15.09 -4.31 16.09
C PHE A 163 -14.15 -3.93 17.23
N ARG A 164 -14.68 -3.56 18.41
CA ARG A 164 -13.86 -3.31 19.61
C ARG A 164 -13.15 -4.59 20.06
N ASP A 165 -13.85 -5.72 20.10
CA ASP A 165 -13.30 -7.02 20.52
C ASP A 165 -12.25 -7.53 19.53
N ARG A 166 -12.44 -7.32 18.22
CA ARG A 166 -11.41 -7.60 17.21
C ARG A 166 -10.19 -6.68 17.34
N LEU A 167 -10.39 -5.40 17.66
CA LEU A 167 -9.29 -4.45 17.86
C LEU A 167 -8.51 -4.74 19.14
N THR A 168 -9.16 -5.17 20.23
CA THR A 168 -8.45 -5.59 21.46
C THR A 168 -7.72 -6.91 21.25
N ALA A 169 -8.33 -7.89 20.55
CA ALA A 169 -7.66 -9.13 20.17
C ALA A 169 -6.40 -8.86 19.33
N LEU A 170 -6.50 -8.11 18.23
CA LEU A 170 -5.36 -7.75 17.37
C LEU A 170 -4.27 -6.95 18.11
N ARG A 171 -4.64 -6.11 19.08
CA ARG A 171 -3.67 -5.43 19.95
C ARG A 171 -2.95 -6.44 20.84
N SER A 172 -3.67 -7.34 21.50
CA SER A 172 -3.05 -8.37 22.35
C SER A 172 -2.17 -9.36 21.56
N GLU A 173 -2.56 -9.70 20.33
CA GLU A 173 -1.73 -10.51 19.42
C GLU A 173 -0.43 -9.76 19.03
N SER A 174 -0.54 -8.47 18.66
CA SER A 174 0.62 -7.62 18.34
C SER A 174 1.54 -7.37 19.54
N GLU A 175 0.97 -7.18 20.73
CA GLU A 175 1.72 -7.06 22.00
C GLU A 175 2.45 -8.38 22.31
N GLN A 176 1.79 -9.53 22.13
CA GLN A 176 2.40 -10.84 22.34
C GLN A 176 3.52 -11.15 21.32
N GLU A 177 3.32 -10.83 20.03
CA GLU A 177 4.35 -10.95 19.00
C GLU A 177 5.55 -10.05 19.29
N SER A 178 5.31 -8.80 19.69
CA SER A 178 6.35 -7.84 20.09
C SER A 178 7.13 -8.33 21.31
N GLU A 179 6.46 -8.91 22.31
CA GLU A 179 7.12 -9.51 23.48
C GLU A 179 7.98 -10.72 23.09
N VAL A 180 7.48 -11.62 22.24
CA VAL A 180 8.24 -12.79 21.76
C VAL A 180 9.46 -12.36 20.96
N LEU A 181 9.34 -11.34 20.10
CA LEU A 181 10.45 -10.75 19.37
C LEU A 181 11.49 -10.12 20.31
N LEU A 182 11.04 -9.34 21.31
CA LEU A 182 11.93 -8.73 22.30
C LEU A 182 12.70 -9.79 23.09
N GLN A 183 12.01 -10.80 23.62
CA GLN A 183 12.65 -11.92 24.31
C GLN A 183 13.64 -12.67 23.40
N GLN A 184 13.36 -12.79 22.10
CA GLN A 184 14.29 -13.42 21.16
C GLN A 184 15.55 -12.58 20.95
N VAL A 185 15.40 -11.26 20.78
CA VAL A 185 16.53 -10.32 20.70
C VAL A 185 17.35 -10.33 22.00
N GLU A 186 16.71 -10.41 23.16
CA GLU A 186 17.41 -10.53 24.45
C GLU A 186 18.20 -11.84 24.58
N ARG A 187 17.66 -12.98 24.10
CA ARG A 187 18.37 -14.26 24.06
C ARG A 187 19.59 -14.20 23.16
N GLU A 188 19.48 -13.68 21.94
CA GLU A 188 20.63 -13.56 21.03
C GLU A 188 21.67 -12.56 21.57
N ARG A 189 21.23 -11.44 22.17
CA ARG A 189 22.12 -10.49 22.85
C ARG A 189 22.85 -11.13 24.03
N ALA A 190 22.22 -12.03 24.77
CA ALA A 190 22.85 -12.76 25.87
C ALA A 190 23.94 -13.72 25.35
N LYS A 191 23.65 -14.50 24.29
CA LYS A 191 24.64 -15.38 23.64
C LYS A 191 25.84 -14.61 23.11
N LEU A 192 25.60 -13.54 22.35
CA LEU A 192 26.67 -12.69 21.81
C LEU A 192 27.53 -12.07 22.92
N LYS A 193 26.94 -11.75 24.08
CA LYS A 193 27.68 -11.27 25.24
C LYS A 193 28.55 -12.37 25.86
N GLU A 194 28.05 -13.59 25.97
CA GLU A 194 28.81 -14.76 26.42
C GLU A 194 29.97 -15.10 25.46
N GLU A 195 29.73 -15.07 24.15
CA GLU A 195 30.77 -15.24 23.12
C GLU A 195 31.86 -14.16 23.22
N VAL A 196 31.49 -12.89 23.42
CA VAL A 196 32.45 -11.79 23.63
C VAL A 196 33.23 -11.96 24.93
N GLU A 197 32.60 -12.44 26.01
CA GLU A 197 33.28 -12.74 27.28
C GLU A 197 34.29 -13.91 27.13
N VAL A 198 33.94 -14.95 26.37
CA VAL A 198 34.84 -16.06 26.05
C VAL A 198 36.01 -15.59 25.16
N LEU A 199 35.75 -14.79 24.14
CA LEU A 199 36.80 -14.24 23.26
C LEU A 199 37.75 -13.31 24.03
N HIS A 200 37.25 -12.49 24.96
CA HIS A 200 38.10 -11.69 25.84
C HIS A 200 38.95 -12.54 26.80
N ALA A 201 38.42 -13.65 27.31
CA ALA A 201 39.20 -14.59 28.11
C ALA A 201 40.31 -15.27 27.30
N GLN A 202 40.03 -15.62 26.03
CA GLN A 202 41.01 -16.18 25.10
C GLN A 202 42.11 -15.16 24.75
N ASP A 203 41.75 -13.92 24.38
CA ASP A 203 42.70 -12.84 24.11
C ASP A 203 43.61 -12.56 25.33
N ALA A 204 43.03 -12.53 26.55
CA ALA A 204 43.82 -12.40 27.78
C ALA A 204 44.83 -13.55 27.96
N SER A 205 44.43 -14.81 27.71
CA SER A 205 45.34 -15.96 27.80
C SER A 205 46.44 -15.93 26.75
N LEU A 206 46.14 -15.55 25.51
CA LEU A 206 47.12 -15.41 24.43
C LEU A 206 48.09 -14.25 24.68
N GLN A 207 47.63 -13.14 25.29
CA GLN A 207 48.50 -12.05 25.73
C GLN A 207 49.45 -12.49 26.85
N GLU A 208 48.99 -13.31 27.80
CA GLU A 208 49.84 -13.90 28.85
C GLU A 208 50.89 -14.85 28.24
N GLU A 209 50.49 -15.75 27.35
CA GLU A 209 51.41 -16.64 26.62
C GLU A 209 52.44 -15.86 25.80
N PHE A 210 52.02 -14.79 25.10
CA PHE A 210 52.93 -13.92 24.35
C PHE A 210 53.92 -13.18 25.26
N CYS A 211 53.47 -12.71 26.43
CA CYS A 211 54.36 -12.08 27.41
C CYS A 211 55.38 -13.07 27.97
N ASN A 212 54.95 -14.30 28.28
CA ASN A 212 55.82 -15.38 28.76
C ASN A 212 56.86 -15.76 27.69
N ALA A 213 56.44 -15.95 26.43
CA ALA A 213 57.35 -16.24 25.31
C ALA A 213 58.33 -15.09 25.04
N THR A 214 57.89 -13.83 25.18
CA THR A 214 58.76 -12.65 25.04
C THR A 214 59.79 -12.60 26.17
N GLN A 215 59.40 -12.93 27.41
CA GLN A 215 60.31 -13.01 28.55
C GLN A 215 61.34 -14.14 28.39
N GLU A 216 60.91 -15.31 27.91
CA GLU A 216 61.82 -16.42 27.63
C GLU A 216 62.80 -16.10 26.50
N ASN A 217 62.33 -15.49 25.40
CA ASN A 217 63.21 -15.01 24.33
C ASN A 217 64.26 -14.01 24.87
N GLY A 218 63.86 -13.05 25.70
CA GLY A 218 64.81 -12.12 26.34
C GLY A 218 65.86 -12.85 27.20
N ARG A 219 65.44 -13.85 27.99
CA ARG A 219 66.36 -14.70 28.76
C ARG A 219 67.32 -15.49 27.87
N LEU A 220 66.84 -16.05 26.76
CA LEU A 220 67.66 -16.78 25.80
C LEU A 220 68.63 -15.87 25.02
N GLU A 221 68.24 -14.63 24.73
CA GLU A 221 69.13 -13.59 24.17
C GLU A 221 70.24 -13.20 25.16
N GLU A 222 69.92 -13.04 26.45
CA GLU A 222 70.91 -12.81 27.51
C GLU A 222 71.88 -14.00 27.65
N GLU A 223 71.37 -15.23 27.74
CA GLU A 223 72.18 -16.45 27.79
C GLU A 223 73.07 -16.59 26.54
N GLY A 224 72.53 -16.31 25.35
CA GLY A 224 73.26 -16.29 24.08
C GLY A 224 74.36 -15.21 24.04
N GLY A 225 74.08 -14.02 24.60
CA GLY A 225 75.06 -12.94 24.77
C GLY A 225 76.22 -13.35 25.69
N VAL A 226 75.92 -13.99 26.83
CA VAL A 226 76.92 -14.53 27.76
C VAL A 226 77.75 -15.64 27.10
N LEU A 227 77.13 -16.54 26.34
CA LEU A 227 77.84 -17.60 25.61
C LEU A 227 78.74 -17.04 24.51
N LYS A 228 78.29 -16.01 23.77
CA LYS A 228 79.10 -15.31 22.78
C LYS A 228 80.29 -14.58 23.42
N GLY A 229 80.10 -13.99 24.60
CA GLY A 229 81.19 -13.43 25.40
C GLY A 229 82.26 -14.49 25.71
N LYS A 230 81.85 -15.61 26.32
CA LYS A 230 82.73 -16.75 26.64
C LYS A 230 83.42 -17.35 25.42
N LEU A 231 82.73 -17.42 24.27
CA LEU A 231 83.33 -17.84 23.01
C LEU A 231 84.44 -16.87 22.59
N SER A 232 84.18 -15.57 22.60
CA SER A 232 85.21 -14.58 22.24
C SER A 232 86.39 -14.57 23.22
N GLU A 233 86.17 -14.86 24.50
CA GLU A 233 87.24 -15.06 25.48
C GLU A 233 88.11 -16.28 25.13
N ALA A 234 87.49 -17.41 24.76
CA ALA A 234 88.18 -18.62 24.33
C ALA A 234 88.92 -18.44 22.98
N GLU A 235 88.32 -17.75 22.00
CA GLU A 235 89.00 -17.38 20.75
C GLU A 235 90.22 -16.50 21.01
N ASN A 236 90.13 -15.57 21.97
CA ASN A 236 91.25 -14.73 22.40
C ASN A 236 92.34 -15.52 23.13
N THR A 237 92.02 -16.55 23.92
CA THR A 237 93.03 -17.42 24.53
C THR A 237 93.68 -18.35 23.52
N ILE A 238 92.91 -18.93 22.58
CA ILE A 238 93.45 -19.71 21.45
C ILE A 238 94.40 -18.85 20.61
N SER A 239 94.00 -17.62 20.27
CA SER A 239 94.83 -16.67 19.51
C SER A 239 96.12 -16.27 20.25
N LYS A 240 96.11 -16.29 21.59
CA LYS A 240 97.33 -16.11 22.40
C LYS A 240 98.22 -17.34 22.32
N LEU A 241 97.67 -18.52 22.58
CA LEU A 241 98.40 -19.80 22.51
C LEU A 241 98.99 -20.07 21.12
N GLN A 242 98.31 -19.66 20.04
CA GLN A 242 98.87 -19.73 18.68
C GLN A 242 100.08 -18.81 18.52
N ARG A 243 100.00 -17.54 18.96
CA ARG A 243 101.17 -16.62 18.93
C ARG A 243 102.32 -17.12 19.80
N ASP A 244 102.03 -17.69 20.97
CA ASP A 244 103.05 -18.26 21.86
C ASP A 244 103.71 -19.51 21.23
N LEU A 245 102.94 -20.32 20.50
CA LEU A 245 103.44 -21.46 19.72
C LEU A 245 104.28 -21.01 18.52
N ASP A 246 103.83 -20.02 17.75
CA ASP A 246 104.55 -19.46 16.60
C ASP A 246 105.89 -18.85 17.05
N GLN A 247 105.91 -18.14 18.18
CA GLN A 247 107.14 -17.63 18.79
C GLN A 247 108.06 -18.77 19.23
N LEU A 248 107.53 -19.84 19.83
CA LEU A 248 108.33 -21.02 20.20
C LEU A 248 108.92 -21.73 18.97
N LEU A 249 108.17 -21.83 17.87
CA LEU A 249 108.67 -22.39 16.61
C LEU A 249 109.75 -21.48 15.99
N LEU A 250 109.56 -20.16 16.02
CA LEU A 250 110.54 -19.19 15.55
C LEU A 250 111.84 -19.23 16.39
N ASP A 251 111.74 -19.32 17.72
CA ASP A 251 112.90 -19.41 18.61
C ASP A 251 113.64 -20.75 18.45
N LYS A 252 112.93 -21.85 18.19
CA LYS A 252 113.51 -23.20 18.02
C LYS A 252 114.10 -23.46 16.64
N PHE A 253 113.52 -22.90 15.57
CA PHE A 253 113.85 -23.24 14.19
C PHE A 253 114.22 -22.05 13.30
N GLY A 254 113.88 -20.81 13.70
CA GLY A 254 114.12 -19.58 12.92
C GLY A 254 115.58 -19.07 12.91
N SER A 255 116.52 -19.79 13.54
CA SER A 255 117.95 -19.48 13.54
C SER A 255 118.80 -20.44 12.68
N LEU A 256 118.16 -21.32 11.91
CA LEU A 256 118.82 -22.32 11.07
C LEU A 256 118.79 -21.89 9.59
N ASP A 257 119.97 -21.55 9.06
CA ASP A 257 120.18 -21.15 7.67
C ASP A 257 119.90 -22.34 6.71
N PRO A 258 119.15 -22.19 5.60
CA PRO A 258 118.48 -23.32 4.91
C PRO A 258 119.36 -24.37 4.23
N ASN A 259 120.69 -24.24 4.27
CA ASN A 259 121.63 -25.09 3.52
C ASN A 259 122.31 -26.19 4.38
N ASN A 260 121.83 -26.44 5.59
CA ASN A 260 122.41 -27.47 6.47
C ASN A 260 121.91 -28.89 6.11
N THR A 261 122.65 -29.58 5.23
CA THR A 261 122.33 -30.92 4.67
C THR A 261 122.14 -32.02 5.72
N GLY A 262 122.43 -31.77 7.00
CA GLY A 262 122.16 -32.70 8.11
C GLY A 262 120.68 -32.84 8.49
N LEU A 263 119.83 -31.84 8.19
CA LEU A 263 118.41 -31.90 8.54
C LEU A 263 117.62 -32.87 7.66
N LEU A 264 117.88 -32.92 6.35
CA LEU A 264 117.21 -33.83 5.42
C LEU A 264 117.42 -35.31 5.79
N ILE A 265 118.63 -35.70 6.22
CA ILE A 265 118.94 -37.06 6.68
C ILE A 265 118.18 -37.39 7.97
N GLN A 266 117.90 -36.40 8.80
CA GLN A 266 117.12 -36.56 10.02
C GLN A 266 115.61 -36.63 9.72
N GLU A 267 115.14 -35.86 8.75
CA GLU A 267 113.76 -35.80 8.24
C GLU A 267 113.37 -37.06 7.46
N GLU A 268 114.30 -37.65 6.70
CA GLU A 268 114.15 -38.99 6.10
C GLU A 268 114.04 -40.06 7.18
N ARG A 269 114.91 -40.07 8.20
CA ARG A 269 114.81 -41.01 9.33
C ARG A 269 113.51 -40.83 10.12
N PHE A 270 113.04 -39.60 10.34
CA PHE A 270 111.75 -39.38 10.98
C PHE A 270 110.59 -39.81 10.07
N SER A 271 110.69 -39.63 8.75
CA SER A 271 109.70 -40.13 7.80
C SER A 271 109.62 -41.66 7.75
N GLU A 272 110.76 -42.36 7.87
CA GLU A 272 110.79 -43.82 8.01
C GLU A 272 110.16 -44.27 9.33
N ILE A 273 110.55 -43.64 10.46
CA ILE A 273 109.97 -43.91 11.79
C ILE A 273 108.45 -43.65 11.80
N ILE A 274 107.98 -42.55 11.20
CA ILE A 274 106.55 -42.24 11.09
C ILE A 274 105.83 -43.29 10.24
N LYS A 275 106.37 -43.70 9.09
CA LYS A 275 105.78 -44.77 8.26
C LYS A 275 105.71 -46.10 9.02
N GLU A 276 106.73 -46.42 9.82
CA GLU A 276 106.77 -47.64 10.62
C GLU A 276 105.76 -47.58 11.79
N TYR A 277 105.61 -46.43 12.45
CA TYR A 277 104.54 -46.20 13.44
C TYR A 277 103.14 -46.15 12.82
N GLU A 278 102.96 -45.63 11.61
CA GLU A 278 101.69 -45.67 10.88
C GLU A 278 101.33 -47.10 10.47
N LEU A 279 102.32 -47.91 10.08
CA LEU A 279 102.14 -49.33 9.81
C LEU A 279 101.72 -50.06 11.09
N GLN A 280 102.42 -49.83 12.20
CA GLN A 280 102.04 -50.37 13.52
C GLN A 280 100.66 -49.88 13.97
N CYS A 281 100.27 -48.64 13.69
CA CYS A 281 98.93 -48.11 13.99
C CYS A 281 97.84 -48.69 13.09
N ARG A 282 98.17 -49.14 11.87
CA ARG A 282 97.26 -49.93 11.03
C ARG A 282 97.15 -51.35 11.56
N GLU A 283 98.26 -52.06 11.75
CA GLU A 283 98.27 -53.43 12.30
C GLU A 283 97.59 -53.50 13.68
N LEU A 284 97.82 -52.53 14.57
CA LEU A 284 97.14 -52.45 15.86
C LEU A 284 95.65 -52.14 15.74
N ARG A 285 95.20 -51.46 14.67
CA ARG A 285 93.79 -51.18 14.40
C ARG A 285 93.11 -52.40 13.80
N ASP A 286 93.69 -52.98 12.76
CA ASP A 286 93.24 -54.23 12.15
C ASP A 286 93.15 -55.34 13.20
N ARG A 287 94.13 -55.43 14.11
CA ARG A 287 94.12 -56.36 15.24
C ARG A 287 93.16 -55.98 16.36
N ASN A 288 92.84 -54.70 16.57
CA ASN A 288 91.76 -54.29 17.48
C ASN A 288 90.38 -54.62 16.89
N ASP A 289 90.23 -54.52 15.56
CA ASP A 289 89.01 -54.83 14.84
C ASP A 289 88.80 -56.35 14.77
N GLU A 290 89.86 -57.14 14.54
CA GLU A 290 89.86 -58.60 14.75
C GLU A 290 89.48 -58.95 16.20
N LEU A 291 90.16 -58.38 17.20
CA LEU A 291 89.84 -58.63 18.61
C LEU A 291 88.44 -58.15 19.00
N ASN A 292 87.92 -57.06 18.44
CA ASN A 292 86.54 -56.64 18.63
C ASN A 292 85.57 -57.63 17.99
N SER A 293 85.87 -58.17 16.81
CA SER A 293 85.05 -59.20 16.17
C SER A 293 85.06 -60.51 16.98
N GLU A 294 86.19 -60.91 17.53
CA GLU A 294 86.30 -62.04 18.47
C GLU A 294 85.54 -61.75 19.78
N VAL A 295 85.64 -60.53 20.32
CA VAL A 295 84.91 -60.11 21.52
C VAL A 295 83.39 -60.02 21.27
N GLU A 296 82.93 -59.64 20.07
CA GLU A 296 81.51 -59.68 19.71
C GLU A 296 81.02 -61.11 19.45
N MET A 297 81.85 -62.00 18.87
CA MET A 297 81.56 -63.43 18.80
C MET A 297 81.50 -64.08 20.20
N LEU A 298 82.39 -63.71 21.12
CA LEU A 298 82.39 -64.20 22.49
C LEU A 298 81.24 -63.60 23.33
N LYS A 299 80.86 -62.33 23.09
CA LYS A 299 79.67 -61.70 23.70
C LYS A 299 78.36 -62.32 23.19
N SER A 300 78.28 -62.70 21.91
CA SER A 300 77.10 -63.36 21.34
C SER A 300 76.99 -64.84 21.70
N GLN A 301 78.11 -65.54 21.96
CA GLN A 301 78.12 -66.88 22.57
C GLN A 301 77.92 -66.85 24.11
N GLY A 302 78.08 -65.68 24.74
CA GLY A 302 78.02 -65.47 26.20
C GLY A 302 76.63 -65.23 26.82
N MET A 303 75.52 -65.60 26.18
CA MET A 303 74.19 -65.49 26.80
C MET A 303 73.97 -66.54 27.90
N GLY A 304 74.39 -66.23 29.13
CA GLY A 304 74.24 -67.14 30.26
C GLY A 304 74.24 -66.47 31.64
N ARG A 305 73.05 -66.38 32.25
CA ARG A 305 72.75 -66.13 33.68
C ARG A 305 72.77 -64.67 34.20
N ARG A 306 71.55 -64.19 34.52
CA ARG A 306 71.26 -63.37 35.73
C ARG A 306 71.93 -64.01 36.97
N PRO A 307 72.39 -63.26 38.01
CA PRO A 307 71.46 -62.43 38.80
C PRO A 307 72.00 -61.20 39.58
N ARG A 308 71.04 -60.31 39.93
CA ARG A 308 70.81 -59.60 41.22
C ARG A 308 71.95 -58.95 42.06
N ARG A 309 71.56 -57.80 42.64
CA ARG A 309 72.12 -57.01 43.77
C ARG A 309 73.31 -56.10 43.37
N ALA A 310 73.15 -54.78 43.42
CA ALA A 310 73.02 -53.89 44.60
C ALA A 310 74.34 -53.81 45.38
N ARG A 311 74.87 -52.64 45.72
CA ARG A 311 74.21 -51.64 46.57
C ARG A 311 75.07 -50.37 46.77
N ASP A 312 74.41 -49.19 46.83
CA ASP A 312 74.75 -47.89 47.48
C ASP A 312 76.18 -47.28 47.29
N THR A 313 76.40 -45.96 47.25
CA THR A 313 75.77 -44.91 48.09
C THR A 313 75.93 -43.49 47.48
N SER A 314 74.93 -42.63 47.73
CA SER A 314 75.00 -41.14 47.73
C SER A 314 75.18 -40.43 46.35
N THR A 315 74.42 -39.40 45.96
CA THR A 315 73.41 -38.58 46.69
C THR A 315 72.38 -37.96 45.73
N HIS A 316 71.17 -37.66 46.25
CA HIS A 316 70.10 -36.77 45.73
C HIS A 316 70.00 -36.55 44.19
N ALA A 317 69.08 -37.16 43.44
CA ALA A 317 67.62 -37.22 43.57
C ALA A 317 66.88 -35.87 43.41
N TRP A 318 66.38 -35.62 42.21
CA TRP A 318 64.99 -35.20 41.99
C TRP A 318 64.38 -36.00 40.81
N SER A 319 63.07 -36.28 40.93
CA SER A 319 62.31 -37.26 40.11
C SER A 319 62.09 -36.79 38.66
N SER A 320 62.06 -37.67 37.65
CA SER A 320 60.90 -38.50 37.23
C SER A 320 59.60 -37.68 37.04
N ARG A 321 58.82 -37.81 35.96
CA ARG A 321 58.73 -38.87 34.92
C ARG A 321 57.91 -38.27 33.75
N ARG A 322 58.21 -38.51 32.45
CA ARG A 322 57.72 -39.61 31.60
C ARG A 322 56.25 -40.04 31.92
N SER A 323 55.33 -40.22 30.97
CA SER A 323 55.47 -40.55 29.54
C SER A 323 54.09 -40.61 28.86
N LEU A 324 54.09 -40.68 27.52
CA LEU A 324 53.05 -41.25 26.60
C LEU A 324 52.07 -40.27 25.91
N THR A 325 52.15 -40.29 24.56
CA THR A 325 51.05 -40.33 23.56
C THR A 325 49.97 -39.22 23.59
N THR A 326 49.57 -38.60 22.47
CA THR A 326 49.34 -39.14 21.12
C THR A 326 49.53 -38.10 20.01
N GLU A 327 49.93 -38.58 18.83
CA GLU A 327 49.57 -38.09 17.48
C GLU A 327 49.82 -36.60 17.12
N SER A 328 50.84 -36.41 16.27
CA SER A 328 51.12 -35.20 15.50
C SER A 328 51.11 -35.60 14.02
N ASP A 329 50.05 -35.22 13.30
CA ASP A 329 50.05 -35.21 11.83
C ASP A 329 50.27 -33.75 11.39
N SER A 330 51.36 -33.52 10.67
CA SER A 330 51.74 -32.22 10.14
C SER A 330 52.47 -32.42 8.81
N ASP A 331 51.78 -32.15 7.70
CA ASP A 331 52.39 -32.04 6.38
C ASP A 331 52.82 -30.58 6.12
N ASP A 332 54.05 -30.45 5.62
CA ASP A 332 54.77 -29.26 5.13
C ASP A 332 54.32 -28.95 3.65
N PRO A 333 54.94 -28.10 2.79
CA PRO A 333 56.08 -27.20 2.97
C PRO A 333 56.07 -25.83 2.22
N GLU A 334 57.11 -25.04 2.51
CA GLU A 334 57.94 -24.21 1.59
C GLU A 334 57.43 -22.94 0.84
N MET A 335 57.88 -21.79 1.37
CA MET A 335 58.99 -20.97 0.81
C MET A 335 58.87 -20.29 -0.59
N LYS A 336 58.84 -18.93 -0.60
CA LYS A 336 59.62 -18.15 -1.60
C LYS A 336 59.99 -16.71 -1.19
N ILE A 337 61.32 -16.54 -1.09
CA ILE A 337 62.18 -15.35 -0.97
C ILE A 337 61.69 -14.12 -1.79
N GLY A 338 61.82 -12.89 -1.26
CA GLY A 338 61.53 -11.69 -2.06
C GLY A 338 61.67 -10.26 -1.47
N VAL A 339 62.84 -9.88 -0.94
CA VAL A 339 63.37 -8.48 -0.94
C VAL A 339 62.59 -7.36 -0.20
N SER A 340 63.05 -7.04 1.01
CA SER A 340 63.08 -5.66 1.58
C SER A 340 64.06 -4.78 0.78
N PRO A 341 63.94 -3.42 0.70
CA PRO A 341 64.05 -2.58 1.91
C PRO A 341 63.40 -1.18 1.97
N MET A 342 63.25 -0.71 3.22
CA MET A 342 63.47 0.64 3.76
C MET A 342 63.30 1.91 2.89
N ALA A 343 62.54 2.88 3.42
CA ALA A 343 63.15 4.15 3.88
C ALA A 343 62.20 4.98 4.78
N SER A 344 62.60 5.20 6.03
CA SER A 344 61.91 6.09 6.98
C SER A 344 62.16 7.58 6.67
N LYS A 345 61.12 8.44 6.69
CA LYS A 345 61.32 9.89 6.94
C LYS A 345 60.10 10.63 7.52
N LYS A 346 59.97 10.48 8.85
CA LYS A 346 59.71 11.52 9.87
C LYS A 346 59.10 12.90 9.45
N LEU A 347 58.04 13.24 10.21
CA LEU A 347 57.75 14.53 10.90
C LEU A 347 56.92 15.65 10.22
N GLN A 348 55.72 15.84 10.82
CA GLN A 348 55.19 17.09 11.44
C GLN A 348 54.35 18.14 10.68
N VAL A 349 53.11 18.27 11.20
CA VAL A 349 52.46 19.49 11.76
C VAL A 349 51.88 20.57 10.80
N ALA A 350 50.53 20.54 10.76
CA ALA A 350 49.55 21.64 10.82
C ALA A 350 49.78 22.99 10.08
N ASN A 351 48.80 23.38 9.24
CA ASN A 351 47.89 24.49 9.63
C ASN A 351 46.58 24.63 8.80
N LYS A 352 45.55 25.02 9.55
CA LYS A 352 44.28 25.73 9.29
C LYS A 352 43.92 26.34 7.91
N ASN A 353 42.63 26.14 7.58
CA ASN A 353 41.62 27.10 7.05
C ASN A 353 41.65 27.60 5.58
N GLY A 354 40.52 27.42 4.88
CA GLY A 354 40.09 28.11 3.65
C GLY A 354 38.55 28.01 3.48
N LEU A 355 37.88 29.08 3.02
CA LEU A 355 36.42 29.31 3.16
C LEU A 355 35.63 29.33 1.83
N GLY A 356 34.32 29.07 1.92
CA GLY A 356 33.25 29.53 0.99
C GLY A 356 32.92 28.56 -0.17
N CYS A 357 31.69 28.48 -0.70
CA CYS A 357 30.44 29.22 -0.46
C CYS A 357 29.24 28.36 -0.98
N LEU A 358 27.94 28.72 -0.95
CA LEU A 358 27.26 30.02 -0.77
C LEU A 358 25.95 29.87 0.06
N LYS A 359 24.76 30.24 -0.48
CA LYS A 359 23.41 30.18 0.14
C LYS A 359 22.31 30.19 -0.94
N SER A 360 21.15 29.58 -0.66
CA SER A 360 19.80 30.23 -0.74
C SER A 360 18.69 29.35 -0.12
N LEU A 361 17.63 29.99 0.36
CA LEU A 361 16.58 29.51 1.30
C LEU A 361 15.21 29.32 0.59
N PRO A 362 14.08 28.92 1.26
CA PRO A 362 13.91 28.15 2.51
C PRO A 362 12.81 27.04 2.48
N GLY A 363 12.94 26.04 3.38
CA GLY A 363 11.82 25.43 4.10
C GLY A 363 11.57 23.92 3.92
N PRO A 364 10.80 23.27 4.83
CA PRO A 364 10.62 23.59 6.25
C PRO A 364 11.74 22.97 7.10
N VAL A 365 11.87 23.37 8.37
CA VAL A 365 12.89 22.81 9.28
C VAL A 365 12.51 21.39 9.69
N VAL A 366 13.07 20.41 8.97
CA VAL A 366 13.31 19.07 9.51
C VAL A 366 14.53 19.18 10.45
N SER A 367 14.53 18.48 11.60
CA SER A 367 15.68 18.56 12.51
C SER A 367 16.94 18.08 11.80
N ILE A 368 18.07 18.76 12.04
CA ILE A 368 19.40 18.38 11.50
C ILE A 368 19.73 16.93 11.86
N GLU A 369 19.21 16.43 12.98
CA GLU A 369 19.30 15.03 13.41
C GLU A 369 18.59 14.06 12.47
N THR A 370 17.43 14.44 11.92
CA THR A 370 16.67 13.62 10.96
C THR A 370 17.31 13.64 9.58
N GLU A 371 17.89 14.78 9.19
CA GLU A 371 18.67 14.91 7.94
C GLU A 371 19.96 14.08 8.03
N MET A 372 20.72 14.21 9.13
CA MET A 372 21.89 13.36 9.40
C MET A 372 21.54 11.88 9.48
N ALA A 373 20.42 11.50 10.11
CA ALA A 373 19.99 10.11 10.16
C ALA A 373 19.67 9.57 8.76
N MET A 374 18.92 10.32 7.94
CA MET A 374 18.63 9.93 6.55
C MET A 374 19.91 9.85 5.71
N GLU A 375 20.86 10.76 5.88
CA GLU A 375 22.14 10.72 5.16
C GLU A 375 22.97 9.50 5.59
N GLN A 376 23.03 9.17 6.89
CA GLN A 376 23.67 7.96 7.41
C GLN A 376 22.98 6.65 6.97
N TYR A 377 21.66 6.67 6.70
CA TYR A 377 20.95 5.52 6.12
C TYR A 377 21.21 5.39 4.62
N LYS A 378 21.28 6.50 3.87
CA LYS A 378 21.69 6.48 2.45
C LYS A 378 23.14 6.02 2.28
N GLU A 379 24.04 6.51 3.12
CA GLU A 379 25.46 6.15 3.10
C GLU A 379 25.63 4.65 3.39
N ARG A 380 25.00 4.14 4.46
CA ARG A 380 24.97 2.69 4.75
C ARG A 380 24.36 1.88 3.60
N HIS A 381 23.23 2.29 3.04
CA HIS A 381 22.63 1.55 1.93
C HIS A 381 23.47 1.61 0.64
N SER A 382 24.16 2.73 0.39
CA SER A 382 25.14 2.83 -0.70
C SER A 382 26.33 1.90 -0.46
N GLN A 383 26.79 1.77 0.78
CA GLN A 383 27.83 0.83 1.20
C GLN A 383 27.37 -0.62 0.94
N GLU A 384 26.20 -1.00 1.45
CA GLU A 384 25.59 -2.33 1.26
C GLU A 384 25.42 -2.69 -0.23
N VAL A 385 24.94 -1.75 -1.04
CA VAL A 385 24.80 -1.95 -2.51
C VAL A 385 26.17 -2.10 -3.18
N GLN A 386 27.20 -1.40 -2.69
CA GLN A 386 28.56 -1.50 -3.22
C GLN A 386 29.25 -2.81 -2.79
N ASP A 387 29.02 -3.28 -1.55
CA ASP A 387 29.53 -4.55 -1.05
C ASP A 387 28.84 -5.74 -1.76
N LEU A 388 27.51 -5.69 -1.95
CA LEU A 388 26.77 -6.66 -2.76
C LEU A 388 27.24 -6.67 -4.22
N LYS A 389 27.58 -5.51 -4.79
CA LYS A 389 28.16 -5.42 -6.13
C LYS A 389 29.52 -6.11 -6.18
N ILE A 390 30.38 -5.91 -5.18
CA ILE A 390 31.69 -6.60 -5.08
C ILE A 390 31.49 -8.11 -4.89
N GLU A 391 30.50 -8.56 -4.11
CA GLU A 391 30.20 -9.99 -3.94
C GLU A 391 29.72 -10.65 -5.25
N ILE A 392 28.85 -9.97 -6.00
CA ILE A 392 28.41 -10.44 -7.33
C ILE A 392 29.60 -10.45 -8.31
N GLU A 393 30.39 -9.39 -8.35
CA GLU A 393 31.54 -9.27 -9.26
C GLU A 393 32.63 -10.31 -8.94
N THR A 394 32.90 -10.59 -7.66
CA THR A 394 33.84 -11.66 -7.26
C THR A 394 33.31 -13.07 -7.58
N LYS A 395 32.01 -13.33 -7.40
CA LYS A 395 31.39 -14.62 -7.81
C LYS A 395 31.38 -14.80 -9.32
N VAL A 396 31.05 -13.77 -10.10
CA VAL A 396 31.13 -13.81 -11.58
C VAL A 396 32.56 -14.08 -12.03
N ASN A 397 33.54 -13.32 -11.51
CA ASN A 397 34.96 -13.54 -11.81
C ASN A 397 35.45 -14.95 -11.44
N PHE A 398 34.95 -15.53 -10.34
CA PHE A 398 35.27 -16.91 -9.95
C PHE A 398 34.73 -17.92 -10.96
N TYR A 399 33.46 -17.81 -11.36
CA TYR A 399 32.86 -18.73 -12.35
C TYR A 399 33.46 -18.55 -13.74
N GLU A 400 33.73 -17.32 -14.18
CA GLU A 400 34.44 -17.05 -15.43
C GLU A 400 35.82 -17.70 -15.44
N ARG A 401 36.59 -17.57 -14.35
CA ARG A 401 37.93 -18.15 -14.24
C ARG A 401 37.92 -19.68 -14.16
N SER A 402 36.88 -20.26 -13.55
CA SER A 402 36.64 -21.71 -13.53
C SER A 402 36.30 -22.25 -14.93
N LEU A 403 35.38 -21.60 -15.64
CA LEU A 403 35.05 -21.94 -17.03
C LEU A 403 36.26 -21.78 -17.97
N GLU A 404 37.08 -20.75 -17.74
CA GLU A 404 38.30 -20.52 -18.50
C GLU A 404 39.38 -21.57 -18.24
N LEU A 405 39.51 -22.06 -17.00
CA LEU A 405 40.35 -23.22 -16.68
C LEU A 405 39.83 -24.49 -17.36
N MET A 406 38.53 -24.74 -17.34
CA MET A 406 37.92 -25.90 -18.02
C MET A 406 38.13 -25.84 -19.54
N ARG A 407 38.00 -24.67 -20.16
CA ARG A 407 38.33 -24.45 -21.58
C ARG A 407 39.80 -24.74 -21.89
N ARG A 408 40.74 -24.31 -21.04
CA ARG A 408 42.17 -24.62 -21.21
C ARG A 408 42.46 -26.11 -21.08
N ASN A 409 41.82 -26.81 -20.14
CA ASN A 409 42.01 -28.26 -19.97
C ASN A 409 41.49 -29.03 -21.19
N MET A 410 40.29 -28.72 -21.69
CA MET A 410 39.75 -29.35 -22.91
C MET A 410 40.60 -29.05 -24.17
N GLU A 411 41.24 -27.88 -24.24
CA GLU A 411 42.17 -27.53 -25.32
C GLU A 411 43.52 -28.26 -25.20
N VAL A 412 43.97 -28.61 -23.98
CA VAL A 412 45.12 -29.50 -23.75
C VAL A 412 44.77 -30.94 -24.14
N GLU A 413 43.65 -31.48 -23.65
CA GLU A 413 43.17 -32.82 -24.02
C GLU A 413 43.01 -32.97 -25.54
N ARG A 414 42.43 -31.95 -26.22
CA ARG A 414 42.34 -31.90 -27.69
C ARG A 414 43.72 -31.95 -28.36
N LYS A 415 44.72 -31.26 -27.81
CA LYS A 415 46.10 -31.27 -28.33
C LYS A 415 46.80 -32.60 -28.07
N ASP A 416 46.58 -33.22 -26.92
CA ASP A 416 47.18 -34.51 -26.58
C ASP A 416 46.60 -35.62 -27.47
N ILE A 417 45.28 -35.62 -27.71
CA ILE A 417 44.62 -36.50 -28.68
C ILE A 417 45.16 -36.25 -30.10
N SER A 418 45.30 -34.98 -30.51
CA SER A 418 45.85 -34.62 -31.82
C SER A 418 47.32 -35.03 -31.98
N GLN A 419 48.12 -34.96 -30.92
CA GLN A 419 49.49 -35.47 -30.90
C GLN A 419 49.54 -37.00 -30.93
N GLY A 420 48.64 -37.68 -30.22
CA GLY A 420 48.48 -39.13 -30.27
C GLY A 420 48.28 -39.63 -31.70
N PHE A 421 47.29 -39.08 -32.42
CA PHE A 421 47.08 -39.40 -33.84
C PHE A 421 48.29 -39.06 -34.72
N LYS A 422 49.03 -37.97 -34.43
CA LYS A 422 50.23 -37.62 -35.20
C LYS A 422 51.37 -38.62 -35.00
N VAL A 423 51.56 -39.13 -33.78
CA VAL A 423 52.53 -40.18 -33.47
C VAL A 423 52.12 -41.50 -34.14
N GLU A 424 50.86 -41.91 -34.00
CA GLU A 424 50.33 -43.11 -34.64
C GLU A 424 50.48 -43.09 -36.17
N ILE A 425 50.20 -41.95 -36.82
CA ILE A 425 50.44 -41.77 -38.26
C ILE A 425 51.93 -41.90 -38.59
N SER A 426 52.83 -41.34 -37.77
CA SER A 426 54.28 -41.42 -38.00
C SER A 426 54.81 -42.86 -37.85
N GLU A 427 54.29 -43.62 -36.87
CA GLU A 427 54.62 -45.04 -36.69
C GLU A 427 54.10 -45.90 -37.86
N LEU A 428 52.90 -45.61 -38.37
CA LEU A 428 52.35 -46.29 -39.55
C LEU A 428 53.12 -45.95 -40.84
N GLU A 429 53.59 -44.70 -40.98
CA GLU A 429 54.48 -44.29 -42.09
C GLU A 429 55.85 -45.00 -42.03
N GLU A 430 56.43 -45.15 -40.84
CA GLU A 430 57.69 -45.89 -40.65
C GLU A 430 57.52 -47.39 -40.92
N GLN A 431 56.45 -48.02 -40.44
CA GLN A 431 56.11 -49.41 -40.74
C GLN A 431 55.94 -49.64 -42.25
N LYS A 432 55.27 -48.72 -42.95
CA LYS A 432 55.14 -48.75 -44.41
C LYS A 432 56.50 -48.63 -45.10
N ALA A 433 57.34 -47.69 -44.69
CA ALA A 433 58.68 -47.53 -45.27
C ALA A 433 59.54 -48.79 -45.08
N HIS A 434 59.44 -49.45 -43.93
CA HIS A 434 60.14 -50.72 -43.68
C HIS A 434 59.63 -51.85 -44.58
N ALA A 435 58.31 -51.94 -44.80
CA ALA A 435 57.72 -52.91 -45.72
C ALA A 435 58.15 -52.67 -47.18
N ASP A 436 58.10 -51.42 -47.66
CA ASP A 436 58.56 -51.03 -49.00
C ASP A 436 60.05 -51.38 -49.21
N GLU A 437 60.89 -51.21 -48.19
CA GLU A 437 62.30 -51.56 -48.25
C GLU A 437 62.55 -53.09 -48.22
N GLN A 438 61.72 -53.87 -47.52
CA GLN A 438 61.76 -55.33 -47.64
C GLN A 438 61.35 -55.79 -49.05
N VAL A 439 60.31 -55.19 -49.65
CA VAL A 439 59.91 -55.47 -51.04
C VAL A 439 61.05 -55.14 -52.01
N LYS A 440 61.77 -54.04 -51.80
CA LYS A 440 62.94 -53.68 -52.62
C LYS A 440 64.05 -54.73 -52.51
N ARG A 441 64.44 -55.13 -51.29
CA ARG A 441 65.47 -56.18 -51.06
C ARG A 441 65.09 -57.51 -51.73
N LEU A 442 63.82 -57.89 -51.72
CA LEU A 442 63.33 -59.11 -52.39
C LEU A 442 63.42 -59.00 -53.92
N ARG A 443 63.12 -57.84 -54.51
CA ARG A 443 63.29 -57.61 -55.96
C ARG A 443 64.74 -57.71 -56.39
N GLU A 444 65.65 -57.02 -55.67
CA GLU A 444 67.10 -57.07 -55.94
C GLU A 444 67.67 -58.51 -55.81
N ALA A 445 67.13 -59.34 -54.91
CA ALA A 445 67.51 -60.74 -54.79
C ALA A 445 67.03 -61.60 -55.98
N VAL A 446 65.81 -61.35 -56.48
CA VAL A 446 65.27 -62.04 -57.67
C VAL A 446 66.06 -61.68 -58.93
N GLU A 447 66.41 -60.41 -59.12
CA GLU A 447 67.20 -59.94 -60.26
C GLU A 447 68.61 -60.54 -60.27
N LYS A 448 69.27 -60.66 -59.11
CA LYS A 448 70.57 -61.34 -58.97
C LYS A 448 70.47 -62.82 -59.37
N LEU A 449 69.46 -63.55 -58.89
CA LEU A 449 69.25 -64.95 -59.26
C LEU A 449 68.95 -65.11 -60.76
N GLN A 450 68.23 -64.17 -61.38
CA GLN A 450 68.03 -64.16 -62.84
C GLN A 450 69.34 -63.90 -63.61
N ALA A 451 70.22 -63.02 -63.12
CA ALA A 451 71.52 -62.76 -63.73
C ALA A 451 72.48 -63.96 -63.60
N GLU A 452 72.46 -64.68 -62.48
CA GLU A 452 73.23 -65.93 -62.26
C GLU A 452 72.77 -67.05 -63.20
N LEU A 453 71.46 -67.17 -63.44
CA LEU A 453 70.89 -68.11 -64.42
C LEU A 453 71.27 -67.74 -65.86
N GLN A 454 71.20 -66.47 -66.24
CA GLN A 454 71.57 -66.02 -67.60
C GLN A 454 73.07 -66.15 -67.87
N SER A 455 73.93 -65.83 -66.91
CA SER A 455 75.39 -65.98 -67.05
C SER A 455 75.81 -67.46 -67.14
N SER A 456 75.17 -68.35 -66.37
CA SER A 456 75.38 -69.80 -66.47
C SER A 456 74.96 -70.39 -67.83
N SER A 457 74.05 -69.75 -68.57
CA SER A 457 73.58 -70.23 -69.89
C SER A 457 74.56 -69.99 -71.05
N ARG A 458 75.62 -69.20 -70.86
CA ARG A 458 76.47 -68.71 -71.97
C ARG A 458 77.75 -69.52 -72.22
N GLY A 459 77.98 -70.59 -71.48
CA GLY A 459 79.13 -71.50 -71.64
C GLY A 459 78.69 -72.95 -71.80
N LEU A 460 79.18 -73.61 -72.86
CA LEU A 460 79.00 -75.04 -73.19
C LEU A 460 77.65 -75.41 -73.85
N GLY A 461 77.57 -75.23 -75.17
CA GLY A 461 76.53 -75.87 -75.99
C GLY A 461 76.88 -77.33 -76.35
N GLY A 462 75.88 -78.21 -76.34
CA GLY A 462 76.00 -79.62 -76.76
C GLY A 462 74.63 -80.31 -76.77
N PRO A 463 74.05 -80.65 -77.95
CA PRO A 463 72.65 -81.04 -78.04
C PRO A 463 72.43 -82.54 -77.78
N GLY A 464 71.36 -82.90 -77.05
CA GLY A 464 70.91 -84.29 -76.94
C GLY A 464 69.94 -84.59 -75.79
N TRP A 465 69.96 -83.81 -74.70
CA TRP A 465 69.17 -84.08 -73.48
C TRP A 465 68.05 -83.04 -73.19
N GLY A 466 67.94 -81.98 -74.00
CA GLY A 466 66.92 -80.92 -73.79
C GLY A 466 65.48 -81.41 -73.95
N ALA A 467 65.07 -81.79 -75.17
CA ALA A 467 63.66 -81.78 -75.57
C ALA A 467 62.66 -82.63 -74.75
N ASP A 468 63.08 -83.66 -73.99
CA ASP A 468 62.16 -84.42 -73.09
C ASP A 468 62.25 -83.96 -71.63
N GLN A 469 63.43 -83.56 -71.15
CA GLN A 469 63.58 -83.03 -69.79
C GLN A 469 63.05 -81.60 -69.71
N GLU A 470 63.25 -80.81 -70.76
CA GLU A 470 62.70 -79.46 -70.93
C GLU A 470 61.17 -79.49 -71.13
N ARG A 471 60.60 -80.49 -71.82
CA ARG A 471 59.13 -80.68 -71.84
C ARG A 471 58.56 -81.18 -70.50
N ARG A 472 59.35 -81.82 -69.63
CA ARG A 472 58.90 -82.15 -68.26
C ARG A 472 59.00 -80.92 -67.37
N ALA A 473 60.14 -80.23 -67.36
CA ALA A 473 60.34 -78.97 -66.67
C ALA A 473 59.29 -77.92 -67.10
N GLN A 474 58.95 -77.78 -68.38
CA GLN A 474 57.88 -76.89 -68.85
C GLN A 474 56.48 -77.33 -68.41
N ARG A 475 56.20 -78.63 -68.22
CA ARG A 475 54.92 -79.09 -67.66
C ARG A 475 54.85 -78.86 -66.16
N GLU A 476 55.92 -79.20 -65.43
CA GLU A 476 56.05 -78.95 -63.99
C GLU A 476 56.03 -77.44 -63.69
N GLN A 477 56.68 -76.64 -64.52
CA GLN A 477 56.61 -75.18 -64.48
C GLN A 477 55.21 -74.67 -64.83
N ALA A 478 54.54 -75.18 -65.88
CA ALA A 478 53.17 -74.77 -66.19
C ALA A 478 52.16 -75.19 -65.11
N GLU A 479 52.36 -76.34 -64.45
CA GLU A 479 51.55 -76.78 -63.31
C GLU A 479 51.82 -75.91 -62.07
N LEU A 480 53.08 -75.56 -61.79
CA LEU A 480 53.44 -74.62 -60.72
C LEU A 480 52.92 -73.21 -61.01
N GLU A 481 53.06 -72.70 -62.23
CA GLU A 481 52.50 -71.42 -62.66
C GLU A 481 50.98 -71.42 -62.59
N GLN A 482 50.31 -72.53 -62.94
CA GLN A 482 48.86 -72.66 -62.78
C GLN A 482 48.46 -72.74 -61.29
N ASN A 483 49.27 -73.38 -60.44
CA ASN A 483 49.04 -73.43 -59.00
C ASN A 483 49.24 -72.05 -58.37
N TYR A 484 50.33 -71.34 -58.69
CA TYR A 484 50.56 -69.95 -58.27
C TYR A 484 49.48 -69.01 -58.81
N ALA A 485 49.06 -69.12 -60.07
CA ALA A 485 47.96 -68.31 -60.61
C ALA A 485 46.64 -68.57 -59.88
N ARG A 486 46.35 -69.83 -59.50
CA ARG A 486 45.17 -70.20 -58.72
C ARG A 486 45.26 -69.71 -57.26
N GLU A 487 46.44 -69.75 -56.66
CA GLU A 487 46.68 -69.32 -55.28
C GLU A 487 46.70 -67.78 -55.16
N ILE A 488 47.30 -67.08 -56.13
CA ILE A 488 47.17 -65.63 -56.33
C ILE A 488 45.71 -65.25 -56.56
N SER A 489 44.97 -65.99 -57.40
CA SER A 489 43.54 -65.73 -57.60
C SER A 489 42.75 -65.89 -56.29
N ASN A 490 43.05 -66.92 -55.49
CA ASN A 490 42.43 -67.15 -54.18
C ASN A 490 42.84 -66.10 -53.12
N LEU A 491 44.04 -65.53 -53.21
CA LEU A 491 44.48 -64.42 -52.35
C LEU A 491 43.82 -63.11 -52.77
N VAL A 492 43.78 -62.80 -54.07
CA VAL A 492 43.07 -61.64 -54.61
C VAL A 492 41.59 -61.72 -54.27
N HIS A 493 40.93 -62.87 -54.43
CA HIS A 493 39.51 -63.01 -54.09
C HIS A 493 39.26 -62.80 -52.59
N ARG A 494 40.12 -63.32 -51.71
CA ARG A 494 40.04 -63.09 -50.26
C ARG A 494 40.25 -61.61 -49.91
N LEU A 495 41.33 -61.00 -50.39
CA LEU A 495 41.62 -59.57 -50.15
C LEU A 495 40.52 -58.65 -50.71
N THR A 496 39.90 -59.02 -51.85
CA THR A 496 38.75 -58.28 -52.39
C THR A 496 37.55 -58.45 -51.46
N SER A 497 37.24 -59.67 -50.99
CA SER A 497 36.13 -59.89 -50.06
C SER A 497 36.32 -59.24 -48.69
N GLU A 498 37.56 -59.22 -48.17
CA GLU A 498 37.90 -58.52 -46.92
C GLU A 498 37.81 -57.00 -47.10
N LYS A 499 38.29 -56.46 -48.24
CA LYS A 499 38.12 -55.05 -48.59
C LYS A 499 36.64 -54.68 -48.71
N ASP A 500 35.84 -55.47 -49.41
CA ASP A 500 34.42 -55.22 -49.61
C ASP A 500 33.64 -55.35 -48.29
N GLN A 501 34.04 -56.26 -47.39
CA GLN A 501 33.53 -56.32 -46.00
C GLN A 501 33.89 -55.06 -45.22
N LEU A 502 35.16 -54.63 -45.21
CA LEU A 502 35.59 -53.43 -44.49
C LEU A 502 34.94 -52.16 -45.06
N GLU A 503 34.75 -52.04 -46.38
CA GLU A 503 33.99 -50.94 -46.98
C GLU A 503 32.51 -50.97 -46.57
N ALA A 504 31.90 -52.15 -46.45
CA ALA A 504 30.52 -52.30 -45.98
C ALA A 504 30.38 -51.99 -44.49
N GLU A 505 31.33 -52.41 -43.65
CA GLU A 505 31.37 -52.10 -42.21
C GLU A 505 31.62 -50.61 -41.96
N LEU A 506 32.50 -49.97 -42.74
CA LEU A 506 32.76 -48.53 -42.65
C LEU A 506 31.53 -47.72 -43.09
N LYS A 507 30.83 -48.14 -44.15
CA LYS A 507 29.55 -47.55 -44.57
C LYS A 507 28.48 -47.73 -43.49
N LEU A 508 28.33 -48.94 -42.95
CA LEU A 508 27.36 -49.22 -41.88
C LEU A 508 27.63 -48.35 -40.63
N LYS A 509 28.90 -48.18 -40.24
CA LYS A 509 29.27 -47.25 -39.15
C LYS A 509 28.92 -45.81 -39.49
N MET A 510 29.27 -45.33 -40.69
CA MET A 510 28.97 -43.96 -41.09
C MET A 510 27.46 -43.71 -41.19
N ASP A 511 26.67 -44.68 -41.64
CA ASP A 511 25.20 -44.62 -41.64
C ASP A 511 24.64 -44.62 -40.20
N GLN A 512 25.24 -45.37 -39.27
CA GLN A 512 24.88 -45.33 -37.84
C GLN A 512 25.22 -43.98 -37.19
N ASP A 513 26.40 -43.43 -37.46
CA ASP A 513 26.84 -42.13 -36.94
C ASP A 513 25.98 -40.99 -37.53
N LEU A 514 25.63 -41.06 -38.83
CA LEU A 514 24.71 -40.12 -39.47
C LEU A 514 23.29 -40.20 -38.87
N LEU A 515 22.78 -41.40 -38.58
CA LEU A 515 21.50 -41.57 -37.89
C LEU A 515 21.54 -41.02 -36.47
N LEU A 516 22.64 -41.22 -35.73
CA LEU A 516 22.81 -40.70 -34.38
C LEU A 516 22.84 -39.15 -34.38
N VAL A 517 23.62 -38.55 -35.29
CA VAL A 517 23.70 -37.10 -35.45
C VAL A 517 22.37 -36.51 -35.93
N SER A 518 21.65 -37.18 -36.84
CA SER A 518 20.31 -36.76 -37.26
C SER A 518 19.33 -36.80 -36.08
N SER A 519 19.33 -37.86 -35.28
CA SER A 519 18.46 -37.99 -34.10
C SER A 519 18.77 -36.91 -33.06
N GLN A 520 20.05 -36.60 -32.81
CA GLN A 520 20.45 -35.52 -31.91
C GLN A 520 20.04 -34.14 -32.44
N LEU A 521 20.14 -33.91 -33.75
CA LEU A 521 19.71 -32.67 -34.38
C LEU A 521 18.19 -32.50 -34.30
N ASP A 522 17.42 -33.57 -34.51
CA ASP A 522 15.96 -33.57 -34.37
C ASP A 522 15.53 -33.35 -32.91
N GLU A 523 16.23 -33.94 -31.94
CA GLU A 523 16.00 -33.74 -30.50
C GLU A 523 16.26 -32.29 -30.08
N VAL A 524 17.41 -31.71 -30.48
CA VAL A 524 17.72 -30.28 -30.28
C VAL A 524 16.72 -29.37 -31.00
N ASN A 525 16.25 -29.73 -32.20
CA ASN A 525 15.21 -28.97 -32.91
C ASN A 525 13.88 -29.00 -32.15
N CYS A 526 13.49 -30.14 -31.57
CA CYS A 526 12.29 -30.27 -30.74
C CYS A 526 12.41 -29.47 -29.43
N GLU A 527 13.57 -29.48 -28.77
CA GLU A 527 13.84 -28.62 -27.61
C GLU A 527 13.76 -27.13 -27.99
N ASN A 528 14.33 -26.75 -29.13
CA ASN A 528 14.32 -25.38 -29.63
C ASN A 528 12.88 -24.93 -30.01
N SER A 529 12.03 -25.82 -30.54
CA SER A 529 10.60 -25.51 -30.72
C SER A 529 9.87 -25.36 -29.38
N ALA A 530 10.09 -26.26 -28.42
CA ALA A 530 9.47 -26.19 -27.10
C ALA A 530 9.89 -24.93 -26.32
N LEU A 531 11.15 -24.49 -26.47
CA LEU A 531 11.64 -23.23 -25.91
C LEU A 531 11.01 -22.01 -26.60
N LYS A 532 10.80 -22.04 -27.92
CA LYS A 532 10.07 -20.97 -28.64
C LYS A 532 8.61 -20.87 -28.20
N ASP A 533 7.91 -22.00 -28.08
CA ASP A 533 6.53 -22.04 -27.59
C ASP A 533 6.43 -21.53 -26.15
N ARG A 534 7.39 -21.91 -25.29
CA ARG A 534 7.48 -21.41 -23.92
C ARG A 534 7.79 -19.91 -23.85
N LEU A 535 8.62 -19.40 -24.76
CA LEU A 535 8.89 -17.96 -24.90
C LEU A 535 7.62 -17.21 -25.34
N ALA A 536 6.87 -17.73 -26.30
CA ALA A 536 5.63 -17.14 -26.79
C ALA A 536 4.55 -17.11 -25.69
N MET A 537 4.41 -18.19 -24.90
CA MET A 537 3.55 -18.23 -23.72
C MET A 537 3.96 -17.18 -22.68
N LEU A 538 5.26 -17.07 -22.36
CA LEU A 538 5.75 -16.04 -21.42
C LEU A 538 5.52 -14.61 -21.93
N GLN A 539 5.67 -14.36 -23.23
CA GLN A 539 5.35 -13.07 -23.84
C GLN A 539 3.85 -12.75 -23.73
N GLN A 540 2.99 -13.75 -23.96
CA GLN A 540 1.54 -13.57 -23.79
C GLN A 540 1.16 -13.33 -22.32
N ASP A 541 1.81 -14.01 -21.39
CA ASP A 541 1.61 -13.83 -19.95
C ASP A 541 2.03 -12.42 -19.51
N VAL A 542 3.16 -11.91 -19.99
CA VAL A 542 3.62 -10.52 -19.77
C VAL A 542 2.59 -9.53 -20.31
N GLN A 543 2.11 -9.69 -21.55
CA GLN A 543 1.07 -8.81 -22.13
C GLN A 543 -0.23 -8.82 -21.30
N ARG A 544 -0.69 -9.99 -20.81
CA ARG A 544 -1.86 -10.06 -19.93
C ARG A 544 -1.63 -9.34 -18.61
N MET A 545 -0.42 -9.43 -18.04
CA MET A 545 -0.06 -8.71 -16.82
C MET A 545 0.05 -7.19 -17.05
N GLU A 546 0.58 -6.74 -18.18
CA GLU A 546 0.59 -5.32 -18.58
C GLU A 546 -0.83 -4.77 -18.74
N GLU A 547 -1.72 -5.50 -19.42
CA GLU A 547 -3.14 -5.14 -19.50
C GLU A 547 -3.80 -5.07 -18.12
N GLU A 548 -3.52 -6.01 -17.22
CA GLU A 548 -4.03 -5.96 -15.84
C GLU A 548 -3.48 -4.76 -15.06
N ILE A 549 -2.21 -4.41 -15.24
CA ILE A 549 -1.61 -3.22 -14.64
C ILE A 549 -2.29 -1.95 -15.18
N ILE A 550 -2.55 -1.86 -16.49
CA ILE A 550 -3.29 -0.74 -17.09
C ILE A 550 -4.73 -0.67 -16.56
N LYS A 551 -5.42 -1.81 -16.43
CA LYS A 551 -6.77 -1.90 -15.84
C LYS A 551 -6.78 -1.52 -14.36
N LYS A 552 -5.75 -1.89 -13.59
CA LYS A 552 -5.58 -1.51 -12.18
C LYS A 552 -5.25 -0.01 -12.03
N LYS A 553 -4.39 0.55 -12.87
CA LYS A 553 -4.09 2.00 -12.91
C LYS A 553 -5.35 2.83 -13.18
N LYS A 554 -6.13 2.49 -14.22
CA LYS A 554 -7.40 3.19 -14.52
C LYS A 554 -8.38 3.16 -13.34
N LYS A 555 -8.50 2.02 -12.65
CA LYS A 555 -9.34 1.92 -11.44
C LYS A 555 -8.79 2.74 -10.26
N LEU A 556 -7.47 2.86 -10.14
CA LEU A 556 -6.85 3.74 -9.14
C LEU A 556 -7.16 5.20 -9.47
N ASP A 557 -6.98 5.63 -10.73
CA ASP A 557 -7.30 6.99 -11.20
C ASP A 557 -8.79 7.33 -10.98
N GLU A 558 -9.70 6.37 -11.24
CA GLU A 558 -11.15 6.50 -10.98
C GLU A 558 -11.45 6.68 -9.48
N VAL A 559 -10.82 5.88 -8.62
CA VAL A 559 -10.96 5.93 -7.16
C VAL A 559 -10.35 7.21 -6.58
N GLU A 560 -9.20 7.66 -7.08
CA GLU A 560 -8.58 8.94 -6.71
C GLU A 560 -9.47 10.13 -7.08
N GLN A 561 -10.07 10.13 -8.28
CA GLN A 561 -11.05 11.15 -8.67
C GLN A 561 -12.33 11.12 -7.82
N GLU A 562 -12.77 9.94 -7.38
CA GLU A 562 -13.93 9.84 -6.48
C GLU A 562 -13.58 10.33 -5.07
N HIS A 563 -12.40 9.98 -4.55
CA HIS A 563 -11.88 10.52 -3.29
C HIS A 563 -11.76 12.04 -3.34
N GLU A 564 -11.23 12.62 -4.42
CA GLU A 564 -11.11 14.08 -4.55
C GLU A 564 -12.48 14.77 -4.61
N LYS A 565 -13.43 14.22 -5.37
CA LYS A 565 -14.83 14.71 -5.38
C LYS A 565 -15.49 14.60 -4.00
N ASN A 566 -15.19 13.55 -3.23
CA ASN A 566 -15.71 13.38 -1.89
C ASN A 566 -15.02 14.32 -0.88
N ARG A 567 -13.71 14.59 -1.05
CA ARG A 567 -12.95 15.61 -0.31
C ARG A 567 -13.53 17.00 -0.54
N GLU A 568 -13.80 17.38 -1.79
CA GLU A 568 -14.48 18.64 -2.12
C GLU A 568 -15.88 18.75 -1.51
N LYS A 569 -16.70 17.69 -1.56
CA LYS A 569 -18.03 17.68 -0.93
C LYS A 569 -17.91 17.85 0.59
N GLN A 570 -16.96 17.16 1.21
CA GLN A 570 -16.71 17.25 2.65
C GLN A 570 -16.23 18.65 3.04
N GLU A 571 -15.37 19.30 2.25
CA GLU A 571 -15.01 20.71 2.44
C GLU A 571 -16.20 21.65 2.31
N ARG A 572 -17.10 21.43 1.33
CA ARG A 572 -18.33 22.23 1.18
C ARG A 572 -19.23 22.09 2.40
N LEU A 573 -19.48 20.85 2.84
CA LEU A 573 -20.25 20.56 4.06
C LEU A 573 -19.58 21.14 5.31
N HIS A 574 -18.25 21.16 5.42
CA HIS A 574 -17.56 21.84 6.52
C HIS A 574 -17.72 23.37 6.46
N LYS A 575 -17.69 23.99 5.27
CA LYS A 575 -17.95 25.42 5.09
C LYS A 575 -19.40 25.80 5.42
N GLU A 576 -20.37 24.98 5.03
CA GLU A 576 -21.79 25.16 5.39
C GLU A 576 -22.01 24.96 6.89
N ASN A 577 -21.44 23.91 7.51
CA ASN A 577 -21.48 23.74 8.96
C ASN A 577 -20.78 24.86 9.74
N ALA A 578 -19.74 25.49 9.17
CA ALA A 578 -19.11 26.66 9.77
C ALA A 578 -20.06 27.86 9.76
N LYS A 579 -20.74 28.12 8.64
CA LYS A 579 -21.78 29.17 8.54
C LYS A 579 -22.94 28.93 9.50
N TYR A 580 -23.49 27.71 9.55
CA TYR A 580 -24.57 27.39 10.50
C TYR A 580 -24.13 27.55 11.96
N LYS A 581 -22.86 27.30 12.29
CA LYS A 581 -22.33 27.59 13.64
C LYS A 581 -22.21 29.08 13.90
N GLU A 582 -21.81 29.88 12.91
CA GLU A 582 -21.76 31.34 13.00
C GLU A 582 -23.16 31.93 13.16
N GLU A 583 -24.13 31.52 12.34
CA GLU A 583 -25.55 31.88 12.46
C GLU A 583 -26.15 31.50 13.83
N VAL A 584 -25.83 30.31 14.37
CA VAL A 584 -26.25 29.90 15.71
C VAL A 584 -25.59 30.74 16.81
N LEU A 585 -24.33 31.14 16.66
CA LEU A 585 -23.65 32.03 17.59
C LEU A 585 -24.26 33.45 17.56
N ASP A 586 -24.58 33.97 16.38
CA ASP A 586 -25.24 35.27 16.21
C ASP A 586 -26.66 35.26 16.77
N LEU A 587 -27.44 34.22 16.50
CA LEU A 587 -28.78 34.03 17.09
C LEU A 587 -28.71 33.84 18.61
N SER A 588 -27.68 33.18 19.13
CA SER A 588 -27.44 33.04 20.56
C SER A 588 -27.08 34.38 21.21
N SER A 589 -26.20 35.16 20.57
CA SER A 589 -25.83 36.52 20.97
C SER A 589 -27.05 37.45 20.98
N ARG A 590 -27.87 37.41 19.92
CA ARG A 590 -29.14 38.14 19.80
C ARG A 590 -30.13 37.76 20.91
N ASN A 591 -30.27 36.46 21.21
CA ASN A 591 -31.11 35.99 22.32
C ASN A 591 -30.59 36.43 23.68
N LEU A 592 -29.27 36.42 23.90
CA LEU A 592 -28.66 36.89 25.14
C LEU A 592 -28.90 38.40 25.33
N GLN A 593 -28.77 39.19 24.26
CA GLN A 593 -29.08 40.62 24.26
C GLN A 593 -30.56 40.87 24.60
N LEU A 594 -31.49 40.21 23.88
CA LEU A 594 -32.94 40.34 24.13
C LEU A 594 -33.34 39.86 25.54
N SER A 595 -32.65 38.85 26.07
CA SER A 595 -32.84 38.39 27.45
C SER A 595 -32.36 39.43 28.47
N GLY A 596 -31.25 40.13 28.19
CA GLY A 596 -30.76 41.27 28.96
C GLY A 596 -31.75 42.45 28.94
N GLU A 597 -32.21 42.84 27.76
CA GLU A 597 -33.23 43.88 27.57
C GLU A 597 -34.54 43.53 28.29
N ASN A 598 -35.01 42.28 28.21
CA ASN A 598 -36.17 41.80 28.98
C ASN A 598 -35.94 41.83 30.49
N ALA A 599 -34.72 41.52 30.97
CA ALA A 599 -34.39 41.60 32.39
C ALA A 599 -34.35 43.05 32.90
N GLU A 600 -33.88 44.00 32.09
CA GLU A 600 -33.97 45.44 32.36
C GLU A 600 -35.41 45.95 32.35
N LEU A 601 -36.21 45.60 31.35
CA LEU A 601 -37.63 45.97 31.30
C LEU A 601 -38.39 45.39 32.50
N SER A 602 -38.07 44.15 32.91
CA SER A 602 -38.63 43.51 34.10
C SER A 602 -38.15 44.14 35.42
N SER A 603 -36.95 44.73 35.46
CA SER A 603 -36.49 45.47 36.65
C SER A 603 -37.14 46.86 36.74
N ARG A 604 -37.28 47.56 35.61
CA ARG A 604 -38.03 48.83 35.51
C ARG A 604 -39.50 48.64 35.89
N LEU A 605 -40.18 47.65 35.30
CA LEU A 605 -41.58 47.35 35.64
C LEU A 605 -41.77 47.04 37.14
N ARG A 606 -40.83 46.35 37.79
CA ARG A 606 -40.88 46.11 39.25
C ARG A 606 -40.63 47.39 40.06
N ALA A 607 -39.75 48.28 39.59
CA ALA A 607 -39.55 49.58 40.22
C ALA A 607 -40.79 50.48 40.09
N ASP A 608 -41.41 50.51 38.90
CA ASP A 608 -42.65 51.23 38.64
C ASP A 608 -43.83 50.67 39.46
N GLN A 609 -43.94 49.34 39.57
CA GLN A 609 -44.91 48.68 40.46
C GLN A 609 -44.69 49.06 41.93
N GLY A 610 -43.44 49.11 42.39
CA GLY A 610 -43.09 49.59 43.74
C GLY A 610 -43.45 51.07 43.95
N ALA A 611 -43.22 51.92 42.95
CA ALA A 611 -43.61 53.34 43.01
C ALA A 611 -45.15 53.50 43.04
N VAL A 612 -45.89 52.72 42.25
CA VAL A 612 -47.36 52.69 42.27
C VAL A 612 -47.90 52.19 43.62
N GLN A 613 -47.28 51.18 44.22
CA GLN A 613 -47.62 50.72 45.58
C GLN A 613 -47.43 51.84 46.61
N MET A 614 -46.26 52.49 46.63
CA MET A 614 -46.00 53.63 47.52
C MET A 614 -46.99 54.80 47.33
N LEU A 615 -47.36 55.11 46.08
CA LEU A 615 -48.38 56.11 45.78
C LEU A 615 -49.78 55.68 46.24
N THR A 616 -50.13 54.40 46.09
CA THR A 616 -51.41 53.85 46.55
C THR A 616 -51.51 53.89 48.08
N GLU A 617 -50.45 53.51 48.79
CA GLU A 617 -50.34 53.63 50.24
C GLU A 617 -50.46 55.09 50.69
N ARG A 618 -49.78 56.02 50.00
CA ARG A 618 -49.88 57.45 50.32
C ARG A 618 -51.26 58.03 50.05
N LEU A 619 -51.95 57.59 48.97
CA LEU A 619 -53.33 57.98 48.69
C LEU A 619 -54.28 57.44 49.77
N ALA A 620 -54.13 56.19 50.19
CA ALA A 620 -54.90 55.60 51.28
C ALA A 620 -54.68 56.36 52.60
N GLN A 621 -53.43 56.72 52.91
CA GLN A 621 -53.09 57.53 54.09
C GLN A 621 -53.74 58.92 54.03
N VAL A 622 -53.68 59.62 52.87
CA VAL A 622 -54.34 60.92 52.69
C VAL A 622 -55.86 60.81 52.77
N SER A 623 -56.46 59.73 52.25
CA SER A 623 -57.89 59.45 52.43
C SER A 623 -58.25 59.24 53.89
N GLN A 624 -57.45 58.51 54.66
CA GLN A 624 -57.64 58.35 56.11
C GLN A 624 -57.48 59.68 56.86
N GLU A 625 -56.43 60.46 56.58
CA GLU A 625 -56.22 61.81 57.14
C GLU A 625 -57.43 62.73 56.84
N GLN A 626 -58.03 62.60 55.65
CA GLN A 626 -59.23 63.34 55.25
C GLN A 626 -60.51 62.84 55.93
N GLU A 627 -60.67 61.53 56.14
CA GLU A 627 -61.79 60.96 56.89
C GLU A 627 -61.74 61.32 58.39
N GLU A 628 -60.53 61.28 58.99
CA GLU A 628 -60.28 61.74 60.36
C GLU A 628 -60.56 63.24 60.49
N GLY A 629 -60.09 64.05 59.54
CA GLY A 629 -60.42 65.48 59.46
C GLY A 629 -61.93 65.74 59.31
N ALA A 630 -62.62 64.95 58.49
CA ALA A 630 -64.08 65.03 58.33
C ALA A 630 -64.85 64.50 59.56
N ALA A 631 -64.28 63.59 60.33
CA ALA A 631 -64.83 63.14 61.61
C ALA A 631 -64.66 64.22 62.70
N ALA A 632 -63.49 64.85 62.78
CA ALA A 632 -63.25 65.99 63.66
C ALA A 632 -64.16 67.19 63.30
N ALA A 633 -64.33 67.49 62.01
CA ALA A 633 -65.27 68.51 61.54
C ALA A 633 -66.73 68.18 61.92
N ARG A 634 -67.16 66.91 61.80
CA ARG A 634 -68.48 66.45 62.27
C ARG A 634 -68.64 66.61 63.78
N GLN A 635 -67.64 66.23 64.58
CA GLN A 635 -67.68 66.43 66.05
C GLN A 635 -67.73 67.92 66.44
N LEU A 636 -67.01 68.79 65.72
CA LEU A 636 -67.11 70.25 65.89
C LEU A 636 -68.48 70.78 65.47
N GLN A 637 -69.09 70.24 64.43
CA GLN A 637 -70.44 70.60 64.01
C GLN A 637 -71.52 70.07 64.98
N GLU A 638 -71.36 68.87 65.53
CA GLU A 638 -72.25 68.30 66.54
C GLU A 638 -72.16 69.07 67.85
N THR A 639 -70.95 69.42 68.32
CA THR A 639 -70.77 70.26 69.50
C THR A 639 -71.26 71.70 69.28
N SER A 640 -71.04 72.28 68.10
CA SER A 640 -71.61 73.59 67.73
C SER A 640 -73.14 73.56 67.69
N THR A 641 -73.75 72.59 67.02
CA THR A 641 -75.23 72.45 66.99
C THR A 641 -75.80 72.07 68.35
N GLN A 642 -75.06 71.38 69.22
CA GLN A 642 -75.44 71.16 70.61
C GLN A 642 -75.38 72.45 71.43
N GLN A 643 -74.36 73.28 71.28
CA GLN A 643 -74.31 74.63 71.86
C GLN A 643 -75.43 75.53 71.32
N GLU A 644 -75.77 75.43 70.03
CA GLU A 644 -76.93 76.12 69.45
C GLU A 644 -78.25 75.61 70.04
N ARG A 645 -78.42 74.28 70.25
CA ARG A 645 -79.59 73.71 70.94
C ARG A 645 -79.68 74.15 72.38
N GLU A 646 -78.57 74.19 73.12
CA GLU A 646 -78.53 74.70 74.50
C GLU A 646 -78.85 76.19 74.54
N ARG A 647 -78.28 76.98 73.63
CA ARG A 647 -78.65 78.39 73.43
C ARG A 647 -80.11 78.56 73.04
N LEU A 648 -80.68 77.67 72.22
CA LEU A 648 -82.10 77.69 71.85
C LEU A 648 -83.00 77.25 73.01
N HIS A 649 -82.57 76.32 73.87
CA HIS A 649 -83.26 75.97 75.10
C HIS A 649 -83.22 77.11 76.12
N LEU A 650 -82.08 77.79 76.27
CA LEU A 650 -81.97 79.01 77.07
C LEU A 650 -82.81 80.15 76.48
N LEU A 651 -82.86 80.30 75.15
CA LEU A 651 -83.77 81.23 74.47
C LEU A 651 -85.23 80.82 74.55
N ALA A 652 -85.55 79.53 74.73
CA ALA A 652 -86.92 79.02 74.91
C ALA A 652 -87.39 79.22 76.35
N ALA A 653 -86.54 78.97 77.34
CA ALA A 653 -86.77 79.34 78.74
C ALA A 653 -86.91 80.86 78.88
N TRP A 654 -85.97 81.62 78.30
CA TRP A 654 -86.08 83.08 78.23
C TRP A 654 -87.32 83.53 77.44
N ARG A 655 -87.74 82.83 76.37
CA ARG A 655 -89.01 83.11 75.69
C ARG A 655 -90.21 82.82 76.58
N HIS A 656 -90.18 81.81 77.45
CA HIS A 656 -91.26 81.51 78.37
C HIS A 656 -91.39 82.61 79.45
N ASP A 657 -90.27 83.02 80.02
CA ASP A 657 -90.19 84.17 80.94
C ASP A 657 -90.59 85.47 80.22
N LYS A 658 -90.16 85.65 78.97
CA LYS A 658 -90.49 86.78 78.11
C LYS A 658 -91.93 86.71 77.59
N GLU A 659 -92.59 85.56 77.56
CA GLU A 659 -94.03 85.40 77.29
C GLU A 659 -94.87 85.67 78.55
N LEU A 660 -94.35 85.39 79.73
CA LEU A 660 -94.90 85.91 80.99
C LEU A 660 -94.84 87.45 80.97
N LEU A 661 -93.67 88.03 80.71
CA LEU A 661 -93.49 89.48 80.53
C LEU A 661 -94.26 90.03 79.33
N GLU A 662 -94.44 89.28 78.23
CA GLU A 662 -95.21 89.71 77.06
C GLU A 662 -96.71 89.52 77.21
N ARG A 663 -97.21 88.76 78.19
CA ARG A 663 -98.61 88.88 78.62
C ARG A 663 -98.83 90.21 79.33
N GLU A 664 -97.86 90.67 80.12
CA GLU A 664 -97.86 92.01 80.73
C GLU A 664 -97.62 93.13 79.69
N LEU A 665 -96.81 92.85 78.65
CA LEU A 665 -96.52 93.75 77.54
C LEU A 665 -97.58 93.72 76.42
N HIS A 666 -98.45 92.72 76.34
CA HIS A 666 -99.56 92.64 75.37
C HIS A 666 -100.61 93.72 75.69
N THR A 667 -100.93 93.89 76.97
CA THR A 667 -101.64 95.06 77.55
C THR A 667 -101.00 96.42 77.27
N ILE A 668 -99.77 96.45 76.72
CA ILE A 668 -99.04 97.67 76.33
C ILE A 668 -98.88 97.74 74.78
N LYS A 669 -98.83 96.59 74.08
CA LYS A 669 -98.64 96.49 72.62
C LYS A 669 -99.91 96.68 71.79
N GLU A 670 -101.11 96.61 72.38
CA GLU A 670 -102.33 97.15 71.74
C GLU A 670 -102.17 98.64 71.37
N LYS A 671 -101.26 99.37 72.05
CA LYS A 671 -100.91 100.78 71.75
C LYS A 671 -99.84 100.94 70.67
N LEU A 672 -99.33 99.85 70.08
CA LEU A 672 -98.23 99.88 69.09
C LEU A 672 -98.64 99.30 67.73
N GLN A 673 -99.93 99.34 67.40
CA GLN A 673 -100.54 98.93 66.13
C GLN A 673 -100.16 99.84 64.92
N CYS A 674 -99.01 100.51 64.98
CA CYS A 674 -98.56 101.55 64.04
C CYS A 674 -97.21 101.24 63.37
N LEU A 675 -96.73 99.99 63.41
CA LEU A 675 -95.45 99.57 62.78
C LEU A 675 -95.61 98.47 61.72
N SER A 676 -96.84 98.25 61.23
CA SER A 676 -97.15 97.31 60.14
C SER A 676 -96.63 97.75 58.76
N GLU A 677 -96.12 98.98 58.61
CA GLU A 677 -95.62 99.49 57.33
C GLU A 677 -94.24 98.92 56.94
N VAL A 678 -93.44 98.45 57.92
CA VAL A 678 -92.07 97.94 57.66
C VAL A 678 -92.09 96.54 57.02
N GLU A 679 -93.07 95.70 57.33
CA GLU A 679 -93.16 94.32 56.82
C GLU A 679 -93.39 94.26 55.29
N SER A 680 -93.97 95.31 54.70
CA SER A 680 -94.16 95.44 53.25
C SER A 680 -92.86 95.51 52.45
N SER A 681 -91.75 95.90 53.08
CA SER A 681 -90.45 96.08 52.41
C SER A 681 -89.62 94.79 52.31
N LEU A 682 -89.89 93.80 53.17
CA LEU A 682 -89.07 92.59 53.30
C LEU A 682 -89.38 91.53 52.23
N THR A 683 -90.62 91.47 51.76
CA THR A 683 -91.09 90.50 50.74
C THR A 683 -90.51 90.77 49.33
N SER A 684 -90.11 92.01 49.06
CA SER A 684 -89.46 92.43 47.80
C SER A 684 -88.05 91.86 47.64
N LEU A 685 -87.32 91.68 48.75
CA LEU A 685 -85.93 91.21 48.71
C LEU A 685 -85.83 89.69 48.48
N THR A 686 -86.79 88.92 49.00
CA THR A 686 -86.78 87.45 48.96
C THR A 686 -86.90 86.88 47.53
N LEU A 687 -87.74 87.51 46.69
CA LEU A 687 -87.92 87.10 45.28
C LEU A 687 -86.66 87.30 44.42
N LYS A 688 -85.78 88.22 44.79
CA LYS A 688 -84.55 88.51 44.05
C LYS A 688 -83.43 87.49 44.29
N HIS A 689 -83.47 86.77 45.42
CA HIS A 689 -82.44 85.80 45.81
C HIS A 689 -82.64 84.44 45.11
N GLN A 690 -83.89 84.00 44.93
CA GLN A 690 -84.22 82.71 44.30
C GLN A 690 -83.82 82.66 42.81
N TRP A 691 -83.83 83.81 42.11
CA TRP A 691 -83.46 83.86 40.69
C TRP A 691 -81.95 83.66 40.45
N LEU A 692 -81.09 84.10 41.39
CA LEU A 692 -79.64 84.03 41.24
C LEU A 692 -79.08 82.62 41.50
N GLU A 693 -79.68 81.83 42.39
CA GLU A 693 -79.27 80.43 42.59
C GLU A 693 -79.61 79.55 41.36
N GLN A 694 -80.76 79.77 40.72
CA GLN A 694 -81.16 79.01 39.51
C GLN A 694 -80.30 79.30 38.27
N ASP A 695 -79.56 80.40 38.24
CA ASP A 695 -78.63 80.73 37.15
C ASP A 695 -77.24 80.11 37.38
N LYS A 696 -76.79 80.08 38.63
CA LYS A 696 -75.55 79.43 39.10
C LYS A 696 -75.52 77.92 38.83
N GLU A 697 -76.63 77.21 39.12
CA GLU A 697 -76.76 75.75 38.86
C GLU A 697 -76.80 75.38 37.36
N ARG A 698 -77.04 76.37 36.48
CA ARG A 698 -77.05 76.17 35.03
C ARG A 698 -75.64 76.25 34.46
N LEU A 699 -74.88 77.27 34.89
CA LEU A 699 -73.50 77.50 34.45
C LEU A 699 -72.54 76.38 34.87
N LEU A 700 -72.74 75.76 36.04
CA LEU A 700 -71.90 74.63 36.50
C LEU A 700 -72.02 73.40 35.59
N ARG A 701 -73.24 72.97 35.26
CA ARG A 701 -73.49 71.86 34.32
C ARG A 701 -72.92 72.13 32.92
N GLU A 702 -72.98 73.39 32.48
CA GLU A 702 -72.39 73.84 31.23
C GLU A 702 -70.85 73.86 31.22
N VAL A 703 -70.19 73.85 32.38
CA VAL A 703 -68.73 73.71 32.50
C VAL A 703 -68.35 72.23 32.51
N GLU A 704 -69.07 71.38 33.24
CA GLU A 704 -68.82 69.93 33.31
C GLU A 704 -69.06 69.22 31.96
N GLU A 705 -70.06 69.65 31.18
CA GLU A 705 -70.23 69.17 29.81
C GLU A 705 -69.11 69.61 28.86
N ARG A 706 -68.42 70.72 29.15
CA ARG A 706 -67.29 71.20 28.33
C ARG A 706 -65.99 70.50 28.72
N THR A 707 -65.72 70.24 29.99
CA THR A 707 -64.54 69.47 30.43
C THR A 707 -64.60 68.02 29.93
N GLN A 708 -65.74 67.34 30.07
CA GLN A 708 -65.92 65.97 29.55
C GLN A 708 -65.80 65.86 28.01
N LYS A 709 -66.02 66.96 27.27
CA LYS A 709 -65.77 67.02 25.82
C LYS A 709 -64.29 67.26 25.50
N VAL A 710 -63.56 68.01 26.32
CA VAL A 710 -62.11 68.20 26.17
C VAL A 710 -61.35 66.91 26.44
N GLU A 711 -61.66 66.19 27.53
CA GLU A 711 -61.01 64.92 27.89
C GLU A 711 -61.16 63.87 26.77
N LYS A 712 -62.37 63.69 26.23
CA LYS A 712 -62.62 62.75 25.11
C LYS A 712 -61.90 63.13 23.82
N LEU A 713 -61.72 64.43 23.55
CA LEU A 713 -60.89 64.88 22.42
C LEU A 713 -59.40 64.63 22.67
N GLN A 714 -58.95 64.76 23.92
CA GLN A 714 -57.56 64.56 24.33
C GLN A 714 -57.15 63.07 24.30
N GLU A 715 -58.03 62.15 24.71
CA GLU A 715 -57.88 60.71 24.52
C GLU A 715 -57.83 60.33 23.03
N SER A 716 -58.69 60.94 22.20
CA SER A 716 -58.70 60.69 20.75
C SER A 716 -57.42 61.17 20.06
N LEU A 717 -56.78 62.23 20.55
CA LEU A 717 -55.52 62.76 20.01
C LEU A 717 -54.34 61.83 20.35
N LEU A 718 -54.25 61.35 21.59
CA LEU A 718 -53.24 60.37 22.02
C LEU A 718 -53.38 59.03 21.28
N SER A 719 -54.59 58.61 20.95
CA SER A 719 -54.84 57.44 20.09
C SER A 719 -54.39 57.64 18.64
N VAL A 720 -54.28 58.87 18.14
CA VAL A 720 -53.82 59.17 16.77
C VAL A 720 -52.30 59.33 16.73
N ASP A 721 -51.69 59.96 17.73
CA ASP A 721 -50.23 60.07 17.82
C ASP A 721 -49.55 58.70 17.96
N SER A 722 -50.09 57.81 18.81
CA SER A 722 -49.59 56.43 18.95
C SER A 722 -49.72 55.61 17.65
N GLN A 723 -50.75 55.86 16.84
CA GLN A 723 -50.87 55.25 15.50
C GLN A 723 -49.87 55.88 14.49
N MET A 724 -49.55 57.16 14.63
CA MET A 724 -48.54 57.83 13.79
C MET A 724 -47.11 57.35 14.09
N GLU A 725 -46.76 57.12 15.36
CA GLU A 725 -45.47 56.56 15.75
C GLU A 725 -45.31 55.10 15.31
N LEU A 726 -46.39 54.30 15.40
CA LEU A 726 -46.40 52.93 14.90
C LEU A 726 -46.19 52.87 13.37
N LEU A 727 -46.82 53.76 12.61
CA LEU A 727 -46.60 53.83 11.16
C LEU A 727 -45.20 54.35 10.79
N ARG A 728 -44.61 55.27 11.58
CA ARG A 728 -43.23 55.74 11.38
C ARG A 728 -42.19 54.65 11.64
N SER A 729 -42.34 53.87 12.71
CA SER A 729 -41.45 52.75 13.02
C SER A 729 -41.54 51.63 11.97
N GLN A 730 -42.74 51.34 11.44
CA GLN A 730 -42.92 50.40 10.34
C GLN A 730 -42.25 50.88 9.04
N LEU A 731 -42.35 52.17 8.68
CA LEU A 731 -41.66 52.74 7.52
C LEU A 731 -40.13 52.68 7.68
N GLN A 732 -39.62 53.00 8.87
CA GLN A 732 -38.19 53.00 9.15
C GLN A 732 -37.59 51.57 9.15
N ALA A 733 -38.35 50.56 9.57
CA ALA A 733 -37.96 49.15 9.45
C ALA A 733 -37.89 48.69 7.98
N VAL A 734 -38.86 49.08 7.15
CA VAL A 734 -38.87 48.75 5.71
C VAL A 734 -37.71 49.42 4.97
N ASP A 735 -37.36 50.66 5.30
CA ASP A 735 -36.17 51.32 4.73
C ASP A 735 -34.87 50.64 5.17
N GLN A 736 -34.79 50.15 6.41
CA GLN A 736 -33.64 49.36 6.90
C GLN A 736 -33.51 48.02 6.15
N GLU A 737 -34.59 47.24 6.01
CA GLU A 737 -34.59 46.00 5.21
C GLU A 737 -34.21 46.25 3.76
N LYS A 738 -34.72 47.33 3.15
CA LYS A 738 -34.39 47.71 1.77
C LYS A 738 -32.92 48.05 1.61
N THR A 739 -32.31 48.77 2.55
CA THR A 739 -30.85 49.03 2.51
C THR A 739 -30.04 47.75 2.72
N GLY A 740 -30.46 46.86 3.62
CA GLY A 740 -29.89 45.52 3.81
C GLY A 740 -29.91 44.70 2.51
N GLN A 741 -31.08 44.58 1.88
CA GLN A 741 -31.23 43.88 0.60
C GLN A 741 -30.38 44.50 -0.52
N THR A 742 -30.23 45.83 -0.59
CA THR A 742 -29.30 46.43 -1.59
C THR A 742 -27.83 46.12 -1.29
N GLN A 743 -27.44 46.01 -0.02
CA GLN A 743 -26.08 45.63 0.38
C GLN A 743 -25.81 44.15 0.10
N GLU A 744 -26.79 43.28 0.35
CA GLU A 744 -26.74 41.86 0.00
C GLU A 744 -26.65 41.66 -1.51
N VAL A 745 -27.48 42.34 -2.31
CA VAL A 745 -27.39 42.30 -3.78
C VAL A 745 -26.01 42.77 -4.25
N ALA A 746 -25.47 43.86 -3.71
CA ALA A 746 -24.12 44.33 -4.04
C ALA A 746 -23.01 43.33 -3.65
N ASN A 747 -23.16 42.60 -2.53
CA ASN A 747 -22.24 41.55 -2.13
C ASN A 747 -22.35 40.30 -3.03
N HIS A 748 -23.56 39.90 -3.43
CA HIS A 748 -23.77 38.82 -4.40
C HIS A 748 -23.22 39.19 -5.78
N GLN A 749 -23.39 40.45 -6.22
CA GLN A 749 -22.77 40.96 -7.45
C GLN A 749 -21.24 40.83 -7.40
N ARG A 750 -20.62 41.16 -6.26
CA ARG A 750 -19.17 41.08 -6.05
C ARG A 750 -18.68 39.64 -6.03
N MET A 751 -19.39 38.72 -5.35
CA MET A 751 -19.07 37.29 -5.37
C MET A 751 -19.19 36.66 -6.77
N ILE A 752 -20.18 37.09 -7.57
CA ILE A 752 -20.32 36.65 -8.96
C ILE A 752 -19.15 37.16 -9.81
N GLN A 753 -18.71 38.41 -9.60
CA GLN A 753 -17.55 38.98 -10.30
C GLN A 753 -16.26 38.22 -9.94
N ASP A 754 -16.00 37.99 -8.65
CA ASP A 754 -14.84 37.23 -8.19
C ASP A 754 -14.83 35.79 -8.75
N ALA A 755 -16.00 35.14 -8.81
CA ALA A 755 -16.15 33.82 -9.43
C ALA A 755 -15.87 33.84 -10.94
N GLN A 756 -16.35 34.86 -11.67
CA GLN A 756 -16.08 35.02 -13.09
C GLN A 756 -14.59 35.28 -13.37
N ASP A 757 -13.91 36.07 -12.55
CA ASP A 757 -12.49 36.34 -12.72
C ASP A 757 -11.62 35.13 -12.32
N LYS A 758 -12.07 34.31 -11.34
CA LYS A 758 -11.47 33.01 -11.06
C LYS A 758 -11.62 32.00 -12.20
N VAL A 759 -12.77 32.00 -12.89
CA VAL A 759 -12.98 31.18 -14.10
C VAL A 759 -12.02 31.61 -15.20
N LYS A 760 -11.87 32.91 -15.48
CA LYS A 760 -10.89 33.41 -16.48
C LYS A 760 -9.45 33.02 -16.14
N GLU A 761 -9.07 33.06 -14.85
CA GLU A 761 -7.74 32.64 -14.39
C GLU A 761 -7.50 31.13 -14.61
N LEU A 762 -8.51 30.30 -14.37
CA LEU A 762 -8.48 28.86 -14.63
C LEU A 762 -8.48 28.52 -16.13
N GLU A 763 -9.25 29.24 -16.95
CA GLU A 763 -9.21 29.12 -18.41
C GLU A 763 -7.82 29.50 -18.95
N ALA A 764 -7.21 30.56 -18.42
CA ALA A 764 -5.84 30.95 -18.77
C ALA A 764 -4.79 29.92 -18.31
N SER A 765 -4.97 29.26 -17.16
CA SER A 765 -4.06 28.22 -16.68
C SER A 765 -4.20 26.91 -17.46
N MET A 766 -5.43 26.46 -17.76
CA MET A 766 -5.69 25.34 -18.67
C MET A 766 -5.13 25.63 -20.08
N GLY A 767 -5.24 26.87 -20.56
CA GLY A 767 -4.64 27.29 -21.82
C GLY A 767 -3.10 27.26 -21.80
N ARG A 768 -2.45 27.52 -20.67
CA ARG A 768 -1.00 27.35 -20.51
C ARG A 768 -0.62 25.87 -20.52
N LEU A 769 -1.24 25.05 -19.67
CA LEU A 769 -1.01 23.60 -19.58
C LEU A 769 -1.27 22.88 -20.92
N SER A 770 -2.26 23.33 -21.69
CA SER A 770 -2.56 22.77 -23.01
C SER A 770 -1.46 23.07 -24.04
N ARG A 771 -0.86 24.27 -24.01
CA ARG A 771 0.30 24.62 -24.86
C ARG A 771 1.56 23.87 -24.45
N GLU A 772 1.79 23.73 -23.15
CA GLU A 772 2.93 23.01 -22.57
C GLU A 772 2.85 21.50 -22.90
N LYS A 773 1.65 20.91 -22.81
CA LYS A 773 1.38 19.54 -23.26
C LYS A 773 1.63 19.35 -24.76
N GLU A 774 1.24 20.30 -25.59
CA GLU A 774 1.48 20.25 -27.04
C GLU A 774 2.98 20.41 -27.37
N GLN A 775 3.70 21.28 -26.65
CA GLN A 775 5.15 21.42 -26.76
C GLN A 775 5.90 20.15 -26.36
N LEU A 776 5.52 19.51 -25.24
CA LEU A 776 6.08 18.23 -24.82
C LEU A 776 5.79 17.12 -25.85
N ARG A 777 4.60 17.12 -26.46
CA ARG A 777 4.24 16.17 -27.52
C ARG A 777 5.06 16.37 -28.80
N LEU A 778 5.31 17.62 -29.20
CA LEU A 778 6.19 17.95 -30.32
C LEU A 778 7.65 17.57 -30.03
N ALA A 779 8.13 17.79 -28.80
CA ALA A 779 9.47 17.39 -28.37
C ALA A 779 9.65 15.86 -28.36
N GLN A 780 8.66 15.11 -27.86
CA GLN A 780 8.64 13.64 -27.93
C GLN A 780 8.69 13.16 -29.38
N LYS A 781 7.86 13.74 -30.26
CA LYS A 781 7.84 13.37 -31.68
C LYS A 781 9.18 13.68 -32.38
N HIS A 782 9.82 14.80 -32.06
CA HIS A 782 11.17 15.10 -32.54
C HIS A 782 12.21 14.08 -32.05
N HIS A 783 12.12 13.66 -30.79
CA HIS A 783 13.04 12.67 -30.21
C HIS A 783 12.83 11.26 -30.81
N GLU A 784 11.59 10.87 -31.10
CA GLU A 784 11.25 9.64 -31.84
C GLU A 784 11.77 9.69 -33.30
N GLU A 785 11.64 10.84 -33.97
CA GLU A 785 12.19 11.07 -35.32
C GLU A 785 13.73 11.05 -35.33
N GLU A 786 14.39 11.58 -34.30
CA GLU A 786 15.85 11.49 -34.13
C GLU A 786 16.32 10.07 -33.82
N ALA A 787 15.64 9.34 -32.94
CA ALA A 787 15.96 7.95 -32.59
C ALA A 787 15.76 7.00 -33.78
N THR A 788 14.68 7.17 -34.55
CA THR A 788 14.46 6.38 -35.78
C THR A 788 15.49 6.70 -36.86
N MET A 789 15.89 7.97 -37.01
CA MET A 789 17.01 8.36 -37.88
C MET A 789 18.36 7.81 -37.44
N ALA A 790 18.61 7.68 -36.13
CA ALA A 790 19.83 7.06 -35.59
C ALA A 790 19.86 5.55 -35.89
N LEU A 791 18.78 4.82 -35.57
CA LEU A 791 18.64 3.39 -35.87
C LEU A 791 18.71 3.10 -37.38
N GLN A 792 18.18 3.99 -38.22
CA GLN A 792 18.26 3.85 -39.67
C GLN A 792 19.71 3.98 -40.18
N LYS A 793 20.50 4.90 -39.62
CA LYS A 793 21.94 5.04 -39.92
C LYS A 793 22.74 3.83 -39.45
N GLU A 794 22.44 3.31 -38.25
CA GLU A 794 23.08 2.10 -37.72
C GLU A 794 22.77 0.87 -38.58
N CYS A 795 21.50 0.69 -38.96
CA CYS A 795 21.07 -0.34 -39.91
C CYS A 795 21.70 -0.20 -41.31
N GLN A 796 22.03 1.02 -41.76
CA GLN A 796 22.79 1.22 -43.00
C GLN A 796 24.27 0.86 -42.83
N SER A 797 24.89 1.25 -41.71
CA SER A 797 26.28 0.90 -41.36
C SER A 797 26.46 -0.62 -41.28
N LEU A 798 25.57 -1.32 -40.57
CA LEU A 798 25.59 -2.78 -40.46
C LEU A 798 25.35 -3.49 -41.80
N ARG A 799 24.56 -2.90 -42.72
CA ARG A 799 24.42 -3.43 -44.09
C ARG A 799 25.70 -3.26 -44.91
N LEU A 800 26.39 -2.12 -44.79
CA LEU A 800 27.66 -1.88 -45.47
C LEU A 800 28.75 -2.83 -44.95
N GLN A 801 28.86 -3.02 -43.63
CA GLN A 801 29.76 -4.04 -43.05
C GLN A 801 29.42 -5.46 -43.52
N ASN A 802 28.14 -5.85 -43.59
CA ASN A 802 27.76 -7.15 -44.14
C ASN A 802 28.12 -7.29 -45.63
N GLN A 803 28.01 -6.22 -46.43
CA GLN A 803 28.47 -6.22 -47.83
C GLN A 803 29.99 -6.32 -47.95
N GLU A 804 30.77 -5.65 -47.09
CA GLU A 804 32.23 -5.79 -47.04
C GLU A 804 32.67 -7.18 -46.59
N LEU A 805 31.96 -7.79 -45.63
CA LEU A 805 32.21 -9.17 -45.19
C LEU A 805 31.89 -10.17 -46.30
N LEU A 806 30.76 -10.01 -47.01
CA LEU A 806 30.45 -10.82 -48.18
C LEU A 806 31.51 -10.66 -49.29
N HIS A 807 32.01 -9.44 -49.53
CA HIS A 807 33.10 -9.23 -50.48
C HIS A 807 34.41 -9.91 -50.01
N LYS A 808 34.71 -9.90 -48.70
CA LYS A 808 35.83 -10.66 -48.12
C LYS A 808 35.67 -12.17 -48.34
N VAL A 809 34.46 -12.72 -48.15
CA VAL A 809 34.17 -14.14 -48.39
C VAL A 809 34.39 -14.50 -49.86
N TYR A 810 33.92 -13.68 -50.80
CA TYR A 810 34.19 -13.88 -52.23
C TYR A 810 35.70 -13.79 -52.58
N GLN A 811 36.47 -12.92 -51.91
CA GLN A 811 37.93 -12.88 -52.08
C GLN A 811 38.62 -14.13 -51.50
N LEU A 812 38.20 -14.61 -50.34
CA LEU A 812 38.73 -15.82 -49.72
C LEU A 812 38.42 -17.07 -50.56
N GLN A 813 37.22 -17.16 -51.16
CA GLN A 813 36.89 -18.21 -52.13
C GLN A 813 37.75 -18.15 -53.40
N GLY A 814 38.12 -16.94 -53.86
CA GLY A 814 39.09 -16.78 -54.94
C GLY A 814 40.50 -17.28 -54.55
N GLN A 815 40.91 -17.04 -53.31
CA GLN A 815 42.18 -17.54 -52.78
C GLN A 815 42.19 -19.06 -52.56
N ASP A 816 41.07 -19.68 -52.16
CA ASP A 816 40.93 -21.14 -52.12
C ASP A 816 41.11 -21.78 -53.51
N VAL A 817 40.63 -21.13 -54.58
CA VAL A 817 40.85 -21.59 -55.96
C VAL A 817 42.31 -21.43 -56.38
N GLU A 818 43.01 -20.36 -55.99
CA GLU A 818 44.46 -20.25 -56.19
C GLU A 818 45.25 -21.31 -55.41
N VAL A 819 44.85 -21.62 -54.17
CA VAL A 819 45.45 -22.70 -53.37
C VAL A 819 45.18 -24.07 -54.02
N GLN A 820 43.98 -24.34 -54.54
CA GLN A 820 43.68 -25.57 -55.27
C GLN A 820 44.54 -25.69 -56.54
N ASN A 821 44.65 -24.63 -57.34
CA ASN A 821 45.52 -24.61 -58.53
C ASN A 821 47.00 -24.84 -58.17
N LEU A 822 47.51 -24.23 -57.09
CA LEU A 822 48.86 -24.48 -56.58
C LEU A 822 49.03 -25.92 -56.05
N THR A 823 47.96 -26.53 -55.53
CA THR A 823 47.98 -27.93 -55.10
C THR A 823 48.05 -28.89 -56.31
N GLU A 824 47.36 -28.57 -57.41
CA GLU A 824 47.48 -29.28 -58.68
C GLU A 824 48.85 -29.07 -59.36
N GLU A 825 49.43 -27.87 -59.28
CA GLU A 825 50.83 -27.64 -59.69
C GLU A 825 51.81 -28.44 -58.82
N CYS A 826 51.62 -28.52 -57.50
CA CYS A 826 52.42 -29.38 -56.64
C CYS A 826 52.28 -30.87 -57.01
N LEU A 827 51.08 -31.35 -57.36
CA LEU A 827 50.88 -32.74 -57.82
C LEU A 827 51.55 -33.01 -59.18
N THR A 828 51.47 -32.07 -60.13
CA THR A 828 52.13 -32.23 -61.44
C THR A 828 53.65 -32.09 -61.36
N LEU A 829 54.19 -31.25 -60.47
CA LEU A 829 55.61 -31.20 -60.15
C LEU A 829 56.09 -32.48 -59.46
N LYS A 830 55.30 -33.04 -58.53
CA LYS A 830 55.60 -34.32 -57.87
C LYS A 830 55.65 -35.47 -58.88
N ASN A 831 54.75 -35.49 -59.86
CA ASN A 831 54.78 -36.47 -60.97
C ASN A 831 55.98 -36.29 -61.91
N LYS A 832 56.47 -35.05 -62.13
CA LYS A 832 57.72 -34.80 -62.87
C LYS A 832 58.97 -35.20 -62.04
N GLN A 833 58.93 -35.02 -60.73
CA GLN A 833 60.00 -35.45 -59.84
C GLN A 833 60.15 -36.97 -59.83
N THR A 834 59.05 -37.74 -59.74
CA THR A 834 59.13 -39.21 -59.82
C THR A 834 59.65 -39.71 -61.17
N GLN A 835 59.36 -39.02 -62.28
CA GLN A 835 59.93 -39.32 -63.60
C GLN A 835 61.44 -39.02 -63.72
N LEU A 836 61.94 -38.01 -63.00
CA LEU A 836 63.38 -37.71 -62.91
C LEU A 836 64.10 -38.68 -61.95
N GLU A 837 63.43 -39.14 -60.91
CA GLU A 837 63.96 -40.15 -59.98
C GLU A 837 64.08 -41.53 -60.64
N THR A 838 63.16 -41.93 -61.53
CA THR A 838 63.34 -43.14 -62.36
C THR A 838 64.50 -43.00 -63.34
N ALA A 839 64.64 -41.86 -64.03
CA ALA A 839 65.78 -41.62 -64.91
C ALA A 839 67.13 -41.56 -64.16
N ARG A 840 67.11 -41.15 -62.89
CA ARG A 840 68.29 -41.18 -62.00
C ARG A 840 68.64 -42.60 -61.54
N ALA A 841 67.65 -43.45 -61.27
CA ALA A 841 67.89 -44.85 -60.93
C ALA A 841 68.57 -45.61 -62.10
N GLU A 842 68.06 -45.45 -63.33
CA GLU A 842 68.65 -46.05 -64.53
C GLU A 842 70.10 -45.59 -64.81
N ALA A 843 70.43 -44.34 -64.46
CA ALA A 843 71.80 -43.82 -64.54
C ALA A 843 72.71 -44.32 -63.40
N GLN A 844 72.14 -44.75 -62.27
CA GLN A 844 72.87 -45.20 -61.08
C GLN A 844 73.21 -46.71 -61.15
N ASP A 845 72.41 -47.50 -61.87
CA ASP A 845 72.73 -48.91 -62.17
C ASP A 845 73.94 -49.07 -63.12
N GLN A 846 74.25 -48.06 -63.94
CA GLN A 846 75.49 -48.04 -64.73
C GLN A 846 76.75 -47.73 -63.89
N ALA A 847 76.60 -47.19 -62.68
CA ALA A 847 77.71 -46.94 -61.76
C ALA A 847 78.03 -48.14 -60.84
N LEU A 848 77.04 -49.02 -60.57
CA LEU A 848 77.20 -50.20 -59.73
C LEU A 848 78.08 -51.31 -60.34
N MET A 849 78.43 -51.21 -61.62
CA MET A 849 79.36 -52.11 -62.31
C MET A 849 80.85 -51.90 -61.95
N VAL A 850 81.19 -50.91 -61.12
CA VAL A 850 82.58 -50.59 -60.73
C VAL A 850 82.86 -50.83 -59.24
N ASP A 851 81.85 -50.80 -58.35
CA ASP A 851 82.05 -50.90 -56.89
C ASP A 851 82.14 -52.37 -56.38
N THR A 852 81.83 -53.35 -57.23
CA THR A 852 82.09 -54.79 -56.98
C THR A 852 83.58 -55.15 -56.87
N ALA A 853 84.49 -54.18 -57.01
CA ALA A 853 85.93 -54.35 -56.83
C ALA A 853 86.43 -54.12 -55.38
N LEU A 854 85.62 -53.59 -54.45
CA LEU A 854 86.07 -53.25 -53.09
C LEU A 854 85.67 -54.27 -52.00
N THR A 855 84.76 -55.19 -52.30
CA THR A 855 84.23 -56.20 -51.35
C THR A 855 85.04 -57.49 -51.25
N LEU A 856 86.31 -57.47 -51.69
CA LEU A 856 87.29 -58.56 -51.52
C LEU A 856 88.39 -58.26 -50.48
N ALA A 857 88.36 -57.10 -49.83
CA ALA A 857 89.45 -56.60 -48.96
C ALA A 857 89.11 -56.45 -47.45
N GLN A 858 87.90 -56.81 -47.00
CA GLN A 858 87.48 -56.65 -45.58
C GLN A 858 87.13 -57.96 -44.85
N ALA A 859 87.54 -59.12 -45.38
CA ALA A 859 87.40 -60.42 -44.73
C ALA A 859 88.52 -60.77 -43.72
N GLN A 860 89.34 -59.79 -43.29
CA GLN A 860 90.54 -60.05 -42.46
C GLN A 860 90.53 -59.48 -41.03
N HIS A 861 89.50 -58.75 -40.59
CA HIS A 861 89.43 -58.23 -39.20
C HIS A 861 88.67 -59.09 -38.17
N VAL A 862 88.08 -60.22 -38.58
CA VAL A 862 87.29 -61.10 -37.68
C VAL A 862 88.15 -62.15 -36.96
N ARG A 863 89.46 -62.24 -37.21
CA ARG A 863 90.35 -63.27 -36.64
C ARG A 863 91.29 -62.85 -35.51
N GLU A 864 91.27 -61.59 -35.07
CA GLU A 864 92.15 -61.12 -33.98
C GLU A 864 91.43 -60.83 -32.64
N LEU A 865 90.09 -60.79 -32.61
CA LEU A 865 89.31 -60.59 -31.38
C LEU A 865 88.84 -61.89 -30.70
N GLN A 866 89.64 -62.96 -30.80
CA GLN A 866 89.42 -64.22 -30.08
C GLN A 866 90.52 -64.56 -29.04
N GLN A 867 91.56 -63.73 -28.89
CA GLN A 867 92.67 -63.98 -27.94
C GLN A 867 92.61 -63.19 -26.62
N LEU A 868 91.52 -62.45 -26.35
CA LEU A 868 91.31 -61.73 -25.07
C LEU A 868 89.96 -62.09 -24.41
N ARG A 869 89.56 -63.37 -24.48
CA ARG A 869 88.36 -63.89 -23.78
C ARG A 869 88.66 -64.86 -22.63
N GLU A 870 89.94 -65.08 -22.32
CA GLU A 870 90.39 -65.94 -21.21
C GLU A 870 91.32 -65.19 -20.24
N GLN A 871 90.76 -64.20 -19.53
CA GLN A 871 91.30 -63.72 -18.25
C GLN A 871 90.22 -62.96 -17.46
N ALA A 872 90.32 -62.99 -16.13
CA ALA A 872 89.45 -62.28 -15.17
C ALA A 872 87.97 -62.72 -15.09
N GLY A 873 87.74 -64.04 -14.96
CA GLY A 873 86.84 -64.45 -13.87
C GLY A 873 87.45 -64.03 -12.53
N LEU A 874 86.63 -63.50 -11.59
CA LEU A 874 86.98 -62.91 -10.27
C LEU A 874 86.91 -61.37 -10.16
N ARG A 875 85.74 -60.77 -10.49
CA ARG A 875 85.30 -59.48 -9.88
C ARG A 875 83.78 -59.23 -9.89
N SER A 876 82.96 -60.26 -10.15
CA SER A 876 81.52 -60.12 -10.46
C SER A 876 80.54 -60.55 -9.35
N LYS A 877 80.97 -60.86 -8.12
CA LYS A 877 80.05 -61.22 -7.02
C LYS A 877 79.67 -60.04 -6.12
N GLU A 878 80.56 -59.09 -5.88
CA GLU A 878 80.29 -57.94 -5.00
C GLU A 878 79.44 -56.87 -5.70
N GLN A 879 79.70 -56.59 -6.98
CA GLN A 879 78.89 -55.65 -7.77
C GLN A 879 77.43 -56.12 -7.94
N LEU A 880 77.22 -57.43 -8.13
CA LEU A 880 75.88 -58.03 -8.21
C LEU A 880 75.13 -57.96 -6.88
N ALA A 881 75.81 -58.18 -5.75
CA ALA A 881 75.24 -57.99 -4.43
C ALA A 881 74.91 -56.52 -4.13
N HIS A 882 75.77 -55.58 -4.56
CA HIS A 882 75.53 -54.14 -4.41
C HIS A 882 74.29 -53.68 -5.20
N PHE A 883 74.15 -54.09 -6.47
CA PHE A 883 72.95 -53.77 -7.25
C PHE A 883 71.68 -54.47 -6.74
N GLN A 884 71.77 -55.68 -6.17
CA GLN A 884 70.63 -56.32 -5.50
C GLN A 884 70.23 -55.60 -4.20
N ALA A 885 71.19 -55.10 -3.42
CA ALA A 885 70.92 -54.29 -2.23
C ALA A 885 70.28 -52.94 -2.60
N GLN A 886 70.81 -52.24 -3.61
CA GLN A 886 70.22 -51.00 -4.14
C GLN A 886 68.81 -51.22 -4.68
N LEU A 887 68.56 -52.29 -5.46
CA LEU A 887 67.22 -52.61 -5.95
C LEU A 887 66.24 -52.96 -4.82
N ALA A 888 66.71 -53.57 -3.73
CA ALA A 888 65.91 -53.87 -2.55
C ALA A 888 65.58 -52.61 -1.72
N ASP A 889 66.52 -51.66 -1.63
CA ASP A 889 66.30 -50.36 -0.99
C ASP A 889 65.39 -49.45 -1.83
N GLU A 890 65.55 -49.41 -3.16
CA GLU A 890 64.62 -48.70 -4.06
C GLU A 890 63.22 -49.32 -4.03
N LYS A 891 63.08 -50.65 -3.94
CA LYS A 891 61.78 -51.29 -3.69
C LYS A 891 61.18 -50.92 -2.34
N ARG A 892 61.99 -50.81 -1.28
CA ARG A 892 61.52 -50.33 0.05
C ARG A 892 61.15 -48.84 0.03
N ARG A 893 61.86 -48.00 -0.73
CA ARG A 893 61.51 -46.59 -0.97
C ARG A 893 60.20 -46.47 -1.75
N GLY A 894 60.05 -47.22 -2.84
CA GLY A 894 58.82 -47.29 -3.63
C GLY A 894 57.62 -47.77 -2.83
N GLN A 895 57.79 -48.77 -1.96
CA GLN A 895 56.73 -49.23 -1.04
C GLN A 895 56.36 -48.15 -0.01
N LYS A 896 57.34 -47.43 0.57
CA LYS A 896 57.06 -46.30 1.47
C LYS A 896 56.32 -45.17 0.75
N LEU A 897 56.77 -44.76 -0.43
CA LEU A 897 56.13 -43.76 -1.28
C LEU A 897 54.69 -44.15 -1.66
N GLN A 898 54.47 -45.42 -2.01
CA GLN A 898 53.13 -45.95 -2.29
C GLN A 898 52.24 -45.96 -1.04
N GLN A 899 52.84 -46.09 0.15
CA GLN A 899 52.10 -46.06 1.42
C GLN A 899 51.74 -44.62 1.82
N THR A 900 52.64 -43.63 1.67
CA THR A 900 52.30 -42.21 1.87
C THR A 900 51.29 -41.70 0.84
N LEU A 901 51.41 -42.08 -0.44
CA LEU A 901 50.39 -41.76 -1.45
C LEU A 901 49.02 -42.35 -1.10
N ARG A 902 48.96 -43.52 -0.48
CA ARG A 902 47.70 -44.12 0.00
C ARG A 902 47.14 -43.39 1.21
N THR A 903 47.96 -42.99 2.18
CA THR A 903 47.48 -42.23 3.36
C THR A 903 47.01 -40.84 2.95
N GLN A 904 47.75 -40.12 2.08
CA GLN A 904 47.31 -38.83 1.54
C GLN A 904 46.03 -38.96 0.70
N ALA A 905 45.89 -40.01 -0.13
CA ALA A 905 44.64 -40.26 -0.85
C ALA A 905 43.45 -40.58 0.08
N GLN A 906 43.70 -41.27 1.21
CA GLN A 906 42.67 -41.51 2.23
C GLN A 906 42.31 -40.23 2.99
N GLN A 907 43.28 -39.41 3.38
CA GLN A 907 43.06 -38.09 4.01
C GLN A 907 42.31 -37.13 3.08
N ALA A 908 42.66 -37.08 1.79
CA ALA A 908 41.92 -36.30 0.80
C ALA A 908 40.48 -36.80 0.64
N SER A 909 40.28 -38.13 0.63
CA SER A 909 38.94 -38.74 0.52
C SER A 909 38.05 -38.44 1.74
N THR A 910 38.61 -38.49 2.97
CA THR A 910 37.85 -38.12 4.18
C THR A 910 37.55 -36.62 4.23
N GLN A 911 38.47 -35.77 3.77
CA GLN A 911 38.28 -34.32 3.69
C GLN A 911 37.22 -33.93 2.65
N ILE A 912 37.19 -34.60 1.49
CA ILE A 912 36.12 -34.45 0.48
C ILE A 912 34.77 -34.94 1.05
N GLY A 913 34.75 -36.07 1.76
CA GLY A 913 33.54 -36.59 2.40
C GLY A 913 32.94 -35.61 3.43
N LEU A 914 33.79 -35.01 4.28
CA LEU A 914 33.37 -33.98 5.24
C LEU A 914 32.85 -32.70 4.54
N GLN A 915 33.45 -32.30 3.42
CA GLN A 915 32.93 -31.19 2.62
C GLN A 915 31.57 -31.54 1.97
N GLN A 916 31.41 -32.75 1.43
CA GLN A 916 30.14 -33.23 0.89
C GLN A 916 29.03 -33.24 1.94
N GLU A 917 29.30 -33.76 3.15
CA GLU A 917 28.35 -33.76 4.27
C GLU A 917 27.97 -32.34 4.71
N GLN A 918 28.91 -31.38 4.66
CA GLN A 918 28.62 -29.96 4.89
C GLN A 918 27.72 -29.37 3.79
N TYR A 919 27.98 -29.67 2.51
CA TYR A 919 27.12 -29.22 1.41
C TYR A 919 25.71 -29.84 1.49
N GLU A 920 25.59 -31.14 1.78
CA GLU A 920 24.28 -31.79 2.01
C GLU A 920 23.51 -31.13 3.16
N LYS A 921 24.19 -30.82 4.28
CA LYS A 921 23.57 -30.12 5.41
C LYS A 921 23.11 -28.70 5.06
N VAL A 922 23.86 -27.97 4.25
CA VAL A 922 23.45 -26.64 3.75
C VAL A 922 22.27 -26.75 2.78
N ILE A 923 22.26 -27.76 1.90
CA ILE A 923 21.15 -28.04 0.97
C ILE A 923 19.89 -28.44 1.73
N GLY A 924 19.98 -29.30 2.76
CA GLY A 924 18.86 -29.67 3.62
C GLY A 924 18.25 -28.47 4.34
N ASN A 925 19.10 -27.63 4.98
CA ASN A 925 18.65 -26.38 5.60
C ASN A 925 17.98 -25.42 4.59
N MET A 926 18.43 -25.40 3.34
CA MET A 926 17.84 -24.59 2.27
C MET A 926 16.47 -25.16 1.82
N GLN A 927 16.35 -26.48 1.73
CA GLN A 927 15.09 -27.18 1.43
C GLN A 927 14.04 -26.94 2.53
N GLU A 928 14.39 -27.09 3.81
CA GLU A 928 13.48 -26.79 4.93
C GLU A 928 12.99 -25.33 4.91
N ARG A 929 13.88 -24.38 4.57
CA ARG A 929 13.50 -22.97 4.40
C ARG A 929 12.60 -22.76 3.20
N MET A 930 12.80 -23.48 2.10
CA MET A 930 11.94 -23.45 0.92
C MET A 930 10.53 -23.96 1.24
N GLU A 931 10.41 -25.12 1.90
CA GLU A 931 9.13 -25.66 2.37
C GLU A 931 8.43 -24.72 3.37
N GLY A 932 9.19 -24.10 4.26
CA GLY A 932 8.71 -23.06 5.18
C GLY A 932 8.18 -21.80 4.48
N VAL A 933 8.74 -21.44 3.32
CA VAL A 933 8.23 -20.34 2.48
C VAL A 933 7.00 -20.78 1.68
N GLU A 934 7.00 -21.99 1.11
CA GLU A 934 5.86 -22.52 0.37
C GLU A 934 4.61 -22.70 1.24
N THR A 935 4.76 -23.18 2.46
CA THR A 935 3.66 -23.34 3.42
C THR A 935 3.07 -21.99 3.81
N LYS A 936 3.92 -20.98 4.05
CA LYS A 936 3.48 -19.58 4.24
C LYS A 936 2.76 -19.04 3.01
N LEU A 937 3.30 -19.27 1.79
CA LEU A 937 2.68 -18.86 0.53
C LEU A 937 1.30 -19.52 0.32
N ARG A 938 1.17 -20.82 0.64
CA ARG A 938 -0.10 -21.56 0.62
C ARG A 938 -1.11 -20.98 1.61
N SER A 939 -0.67 -20.63 2.82
CA SER A 939 -1.52 -19.97 3.84
C SER A 939 -2.02 -18.60 3.36
N VAL A 940 -1.11 -17.74 2.86
CA VAL A 940 -1.45 -16.41 2.30
C VAL A 940 -2.41 -16.53 1.11
N ARG A 941 -2.19 -17.49 0.20
CA ARG A 941 -3.13 -17.77 -0.91
C ARG A 941 -4.53 -18.14 -0.40
N LYS A 942 -4.64 -18.96 0.65
CA LYS A 942 -5.92 -19.33 1.25
C LYS A 942 -6.61 -18.13 1.89
N MET A 943 -5.89 -17.32 2.68
CA MET A 943 -6.42 -16.10 3.28
C MET A 943 -6.90 -15.10 2.20
N LEU A 944 -6.13 -14.90 1.13
CA LEU A 944 -6.54 -14.05 0.01
C LEU A 944 -7.80 -14.58 -0.68
N GLN A 945 -7.91 -15.90 -0.88
CA GLN A 945 -9.11 -16.52 -1.45
C GLN A 945 -10.35 -16.31 -0.56
N GLU A 946 -10.20 -16.45 0.77
CA GLU A 946 -11.26 -16.17 1.74
C GLU A 946 -11.66 -14.68 1.72
N LYS A 947 -10.71 -13.75 1.61
CA LYS A 947 -10.97 -12.32 1.47
C LYS A 947 -11.68 -11.97 0.16
N VAL A 948 -11.28 -12.59 -0.96
CA VAL A 948 -11.97 -12.45 -2.25
C VAL A 948 -13.41 -12.97 -2.16
N ASN A 949 -13.65 -14.07 -1.44
CA ASN A 949 -15.01 -14.58 -1.22
C ASN A 949 -15.85 -13.65 -0.33
N GLN A 950 -15.28 -13.09 0.75
CA GLN A 950 -15.93 -12.08 1.60
C GLN A 950 -16.34 -10.84 0.80
N LEU A 951 -15.46 -10.33 -0.08
CA LEU A 951 -15.76 -9.19 -0.96
C LEU A 951 -16.85 -9.51 -1.99
N LYS A 952 -16.87 -10.72 -2.57
CA LYS A 952 -17.94 -11.17 -3.47
C LYS A 952 -19.31 -11.22 -2.75
N GLU A 953 -19.36 -11.70 -1.51
CA GLU A 953 -20.59 -11.67 -0.73
C GLU A 953 -21.04 -10.24 -0.39
N GLN A 954 -20.13 -9.34 -0.05
CA GLN A 954 -20.47 -7.94 0.20
C GLN A 954 -21.00 -7.26 -1.06
N LEU A 955 -20.38 -7.48 -2.22
CA LEU A 955 -20.90 -6.98 -3.50
C LEU A 955 -22.31 -7.52 -3.81
N ALA A 956 -22.57 -8.80 -3.53
CA ALA A 956 -23.90 -9.38 -3.70
C ALA A 956 -24.94 -8.81 -2.70
N LYS A 957 -24.53 -8.47 -1.47
CA LYS A 957 -25.37 -7.79 -0.48
C LYS A 957 -25.66 -6.35 -0.88
N ASN A 958 -24.65 -5.60 -1.35
CA ASN A 958 -24.80 -4.23 -1.84
C ASN A 958 -25.71 -4.19 -3.08
N ALA A 959 -25.53 -5.08 -4.06
CA ALA A 959 -26.41 -5.15 -5.23
C ALA A 959 -27.89 -5.41 -4.87
N LYS A 960 -28.16 -6.20 -3.82
CA LYS A 960 -29.53 -6.36 -3.27
C LYS A 960 -30.03 -5.09 -2.59
N SER A 961 -29.18 -4.41 -1.82
CA SER A 961 -29.50 -3.13 -1.19
C SER A 961 -29.82 -2.05 -2.23
N ASP A 962 -29.07 -1.99 -3.34
CA ASP A 962 -29.29 -1.03 -4.43
C ASP A 962 -30.62 -1.26 -5.16
N ILE A 963 -31.04 -2.53 -5.30
CA ILE A 963 -32.37 -2.87 -5.84
C ILE A 963 -33.46 -2.39 -4.86
N MET A 964 -33.34 -2.74 -3.58
CA MET A 964 -34.31 -2.30 -2.55
C MET A 964 -34.38 -0.77 -2.43
N LEU A 965 -33.25 -0.07 -2.56
CA LEU A 965 -33.18 1.39 -2.58
C LEU A 965 -33.94 1.96 -3.79
N LYS A 966 -33.77 1.37 -4.99
CA LYS A 966 -34.51 1.78 -6.20
C LYS A 966 -36.01 1.56 -6.05
N ASP A 967 -36.42 0.42 -5.48
CA ASP A 967 -37.83 0.12 -5.24
C ASP A 967 -38.45 1.13 -4.26
N LEU A 968 -37.75 1.47 -3.16
CA LEU A 968 -38.16 2.51 -2.22
C LEU A 968 -38.20 3.92 -2.85
N TYR A 969 -37.29 4.25 -3.77
CA TYR A 969 -37.36 5.51 -4.53
C TYR A 969 -38.56 5.55 -5.47
N VAL A 970 -38.92 4.42 -6.10
CA VAL A 970 -40.12 4.31 -6.94
C VAL A 970 -41.38 4.43 -6.08
N GLU A 971 -41.44 3.78 -4.93
CA GLU A 971 -42.55 3.87 -3.97
C GLU A 971 -42.71 5.31 -3.44
N ASN A 972 -41.62 5.95 -3.00
CA ASN A 972 -41.64 7.36 -2.59
C ASN A 972 -42.10 8.30 -3.72
N SER A 973 -41.75 8.02 -4.98
CA SER A 973 -42.27 8.79 -6.13
C SER A 973 -43.79 8.60 -6.33
N GLN A 974 -44.31 7.40 -6.07
CA GLN A 974 -45.74 7.12 -6.12
C GLN A 974 -46.48 7.78 -4.95
N LEU A 975 -45.93 7.72 -3.74
CA LEU A 975 -46.47 8.40 -2.55
C LEU A 975 -46.49 9.92 -2.72
N MET A 976 -45.43 10.53 -3.26
CA MET A 976 -45.41 11.97 -3.57
C MET A 976 -46.48 12.37 -4.59
N LYS A 977 -46.74 11.53 -5.61
CA LYS A 977 -47.84 11.76 -6.57
C LYS A 977 -49.21 11.64 -5.90
N ALA A 978 -49.39 10.66 -5.01
CA ALA A 978 -50.62 10.51 -4.25
C ALA A 978 -50.86 11.72 -3.32
N LEU A 979 -49.80 12.15 -2.61
CA LEU A 979 -49.81 13.35 -1.75
C LEU A 979 -50.21 14.61 -2.52
N GLN A 980 -49.61 14.83 -3.69
CA GLN A 980 -49.92 15.96 -4.56
C GLN A 980 -51.40 15.97 -5.01
N VAL A 981 -51.96 14.79 -5.32
CA VAL A 981 -53.38 14.65 -5.66
C VAL A 981 -54.28 14.90 -4.45
N THR A 982 -53.90 14.46 -3.24
CA THR A 982 -54.65 14.77 -2.01
C THR A 982 -54.58 16.25 -1.65
N GLU A 983 -53.43 16.91 -1.79
CA GLU A 983 -53.31 18.35 -1.60
C GLU A 983 -54.16 19.16 -2.59
N GLN A 984 -54.22 18.77 -3.86
CA GLN A 984 -55.07 19.43 -4.85
C GLN A 984 -56.56 19.29 -4.52
N ARG A 985 -56.96 18.14 -3.97
CA ARG A 985 -58.33 17.92 -3.46
C ARG A 985 -58.59 18.76 -2.22
N GLN A 986 -57.66 18.82 -1.27
CA GLN A 986 -57.76 19.66 -0.07
C GLN A 986 -57.87 21.14 -0.45
N LYS A 987 -56.96 21.68 -1.27
CA LYS A 987 -57.00 23.08 -1.74
C LYS A 987 -58.31 23.42 -2.49
N SER A 988 -58.91 22.45 -3.17
CA SER A 988 -60.23 22.60 -3.78
C SER A 988 -61.36 22.65 -2.74
N ALA A 989 -61.28 21.80 -1.71
CA ALA A 989 -62.23 21.79 -0.60
C ALA A 989 -62.12 23.05 0.28
N GLU A 990 -60.90 23.53 0.55
CA GLU A 990 -60.62 24.78 1.28
C GLU A 990 -61.18 26.00 0.55
N LYS A 991 -60.99 26.09 -0.78
CA LYS A 991 -61.62 27.15 -1.59
C LYS A 991 -63.14 27.11 -1.51
N ASN A 992 -63.74 25.92 -1.58
CA ASN A 992 -65.18 25.76 -1.42
C ASN A 992 -65.64 26.17 -0.01
N ASN A 993 -64.88 25.82 1.03
CA ASN A 993 -65.19 26.18 2.41
C ASN A 993 -65.07 27.69 2.65
N PHE A 994 -64.01 28.34 2.15
CA PHE A 994 -63.85 29.78 2.20
C PHE A 994 -65.04 30.52 1.54
N VAL A 995 -65.49 30.04 0.36
CA VAL A 995 -66.69 30.58 -0.31
C VAL A 995 -67.98 30.34 0.52
N LEU A 996 -68.04 29.29 1.33
CA LEU A 996 -69.14 29.07 2.28
C LEU A 996 -69.03 29.96 3.52
N GLU A 997 -67.82 30.17 4.06
CA GLU A 997 -67.56 31.09 5.18
C GLU A 997 -67.84 32.55 4.81
N GLU A 998 -67.48 33.00 3.61
CA GLU A 998 -67.84 34.32 3.09
C GLU A 998 -69.36 34.49 3.02
N LYS A 999 -70.09 33.46 2.54
CA LYS A 999 -71.57 33.45 2.53
C LYS A 999 -72.13 33.50 3.95
N ILE A 1000 -71.64 32.69 4.88
CA ILE A 1000 -72.05 32.70 6.30
C ILE A 1000 -71.76 34.06 6.93
N THR A 1001 -70.62 34.68 6.63
CA THR A 1001 -70.23 35.99 7.15
C THR A 1001 -71.10 37.12 6.57
N ALA A 1002 -71.46 37.05 5.29
CA ALA A 1002 -72.42 37.96 4.67
C ALA A 1002 -73.81 37.83 5.28
N LEU A 1003 -74.31 36.60 5.48
CA LEU A 1003 -75.57 36.31 6.16
C LEU A 1003 -75.58 36.82 7.61
N ASN A 1004 -74.50 36.59 8.38
CA ASN A 1004 -74.35 37.10 9.74
C ASN A 1004 -74.29 38.64 9.80
N LYS A 1005 -73.65 39.29 8.82
CA LYS A 1005 -73.66 40.77 8.71
C LYS A 1005 -75.04 41.32 8.39
N LEU A 1006 -75.86 40.61 7.61
CA LEU A 1006 -77.27 40.94 7.38
C LEU A 1006 -78.09 40.77 8.67
N LEU A 1007 -77.96 39.62 9.35
CA LEU A 1007 -78.61 39.33 10.63
C LEU A 1007 -78.34 40.43 11.68
N ARG A 1008 -77.07 40.84 11.85
CA ARG A 1008 -76.69 41.93 12.77
C ARG A 1008 -77.18 43.33 12.38
N LYS A 1009 -77.56 43.56 11.11
CA LYS A 1009 -78.15 44.82 10.67
C LYS A 1009 -79.67 44.86 10.89
N ILE A 1010 -80.31 43.70 10.90
CA ILE A 1010 -81.76 43.58 11.07
C ILE A 1010 -82.14 43.56 12.57
N THR A 1011 -81.37 42.85 13.42
CA THR A 1011 -81.70 42.73 14.85
C THR A 1011 -81.85 44.05 15.64
N PRO A 1012 -81.10 45.15 15.37
CA PRO A 1012 -81.33 46.42 16.06
C PRO A 1012 -82.58 47.15 15.58
N ALA A 1013 -82.96 47.01 14.30
CA ALA A 1013 -84.13 47.67 13.73
C ALA A 1013 -85.45 47.05 14.24
N SER A 1014 -85.42 45.78 14.63
CA SER A 1014 -86.55 45.06 15.24
C SER A 1014 -86.62 45.14 16.78
N LEU A 1015 -85.71 45.88 17.43
CA LEU A 1015 -85.66 46.05 18.89
C LEU A 1015 -85.93 47.51 19.35
N SER A 1016 -86.27 48.41 18.42
CA SER A 1016 -86.62 49.81 18.71
C SER A 1016 -88.01 50.21 18.18
N ALA A 1017 -88.94 49.25 18.10
CA ALA A 1017 -90.34 49.43 17.71
C ALA A 1017 -91.25 48.75 18.74
#